data_AF-A0A0G0FZ65-F1
#
_entry.id   AF-A0A0G0FZ65-F1
#
_cell.length_a   1.000
_cell.length_b   1.000
_cell.length_c   1.000
_cell.angle_alpha   90.00
_cell.angle_beta   90.00
_cell.angle_gamma   90.00
#
_symmetry.space_group_name_H-M   'P 1'
#
loop_
_entity.id
_entity.type
_entity.pdbx_description
1 polymer ?
#
loop_
_entity_poly.entity_id
_entity_poly.type
_entity_poly.pdbx_seq_one_letter_code
_entity_poly.pdbx_strand_id
1 'polypeptide(L)'
;MAIPAYGATAEELQVQITALLAQIQALQAQLSQTTPSAAACAFTQNLFLGVTSDEVKCLQQYLNNAGYTVSTSGAGSVGSESTYYGAKTKAAVASWQAAKGVSPAAGYFGSISRAKYTSLAVTTPTTPTTPTTPTVPGTGLALALALDNPAQRTVPLGSAGIEVLKFNVSGSGTLSSLIFKRNGIGATADFSSSGFYLYEGSTRLTSGRSINSTTHEVSFTGLNLSVSGTKTLSLLADISSTGTSGNYSYFTLVSATGDSTPTGTLTGNAITLGSSAAGTITATSSGSVANPKIGQQDALLAEFKLTAGAAEDISIKQIALTEAGTITNSYLSDFVLKQAGTVVANASAVGSKDLVTFVFTTPFTLEKGQERVFQVYGDISGQTRSADTIIFYFDSKADVQATGKLYGFTVNPDIIGIDTSSEGQTLTLAGGTVTITFNGPITGDLAIRGQDVEVYNFTIAAANNVEIKNLRFYASTTGMIAGEGFPDMKVWDTLSNAVITSATDVTTSSNVTYTDVININAGQSKTYKVTVDVDSDNDDGDVLKVQLLAFTLGDVKNLDNNQNVALADIVPNATVSGNEMTSRAPSLDVQLSSTPSSQTIVRGTSNASLVGVSFRAISADVKLSSVKITASSTVGALTSGEVQSLGLYDGSTLVSSLKSLSADGSAFSAIFDGLNLTIAKGNTKTLTLKGNVSGDATANDAYYFYVAAVSTANITATDTSGNSITLSGTAANSGNTILLTVTTSGDVTVVKSPDDTDSEAGIVVAGQEVALAKFKFTSTNETMTVNKMQLLVVPTASATATSSASSDEAPTVKLYDGSTQIGSATGYNVTGSGDNSGVVYITDLGWQIPKDTNKTLIVKGALNTISAGADAGASVYASIMAAGFESQGSTALDTSITAATGNQKVVYKTKPTLSLPTQTNTGDNSLTASTPITALRFRVAADSAGNISWKKAVFQVAMANATMSAASAANVVLKDVSTGSSLTLSTVYSGSTSTAATTATITGGNTGYVGLELTTHEQISSNSYKDYDLQLTFSDISTTNDAASAVAKLYREETTIANATWYAGIAGAAVDTNMTPSFIWSDQSVTTHSSSTADWANGVFVKPGSFTDVVNSLRN
;
A
#
# COMPACT_ATOMS: atom_id res chain seq x y z
N MET A 1 58.28 35.16 68.93
CA MET A 1 59.01 34.01 68.36
C MET A 1 58.26 33.55 67.12
N ALA A 2 58.89 33.65 65.96
CA ALA A 2 58.33 33.16 64.69
C ALA A 2 58.36 31.63 64.71
N ILE A 3 57.20 31.00 64.47
CA ILE A 3 57.12 29.55 64.25
C ILE A 3 57.27 29.33 62.73
N PRO A 4 58.13 28.41 62.27
CA PRO A 4 58.48 28.29 60.85
C PRO A 4 57.31 27.72 60.06
N ALA A 5 57.06 28.25 58.87
CA ALA A 5 56.20 27.62 57.87
C ALA A 5 56.95 26.40 57.33
N TYR A 6 56.61 25.20 57.81
CA TYR A 6 57.08 23.96 57.22
C TYR A 6 56.39 23.78 55.87
N GLY A 7 57.18 23.73 54.80
CA GLY A 7 56.70 23.30 53.48
C GLY A 7 56.22 21.86 53.55
N ALA A 8 55.19 21.54 52.75
CA ALA A 8 54.57 20.21 52.73
C ALA A 8 55.63 19.10 52.65
N THR A 9 55.53 18.14 53.56
CA THR A 9 56.38 16.94 53.61
C THR A 9 56.15 16.06 52.38
N ALA A 10 57.09 15.16 52.07
CA ALA A 10 56.95 14.24 50.93
C ALA A 10 55.67 13.38 51.04
N GLU A 11 55.27 12.97 52.25
CA GLU A 11 53.97 12.32 52.47
C GLU A 11 52.78 13.23 52.18
N GLU A 12 52.79 14.50 52.59
CA GLU A 12 51.68 15.44 52.33
C GLU A 12 51.53 15.75 50.83
N LEU A 13 52.65 15.87 50.12
CA LEU A 13 52.68 15.98 48.66
C LEU A 13 52.19 14.70 47.98
N GLN A 14 52.53 13.51 48.51
CA GLN A 14 52.04 12.24 47.99
C GLN A 14 50.52 12.10 48.19
N VAL A 15 49.99 12.52 49.34
CA VAL A 15 48.54 12.56 49.61
C VAL A 15 47.84 13.55 48.67
N GLN A 16 48.43 14.72 48.41
CA GLN A 16 47.90 15.67 47.43
C GLN A 16 47.95 15.14 45.99
N ILE A 17 49.01 14.42 45.60
CA ILE A 17 49.12 13.78 44.29
C ILE A 17 48.07 12.68 44.15
N THR A 18 47.85 11.84 45.17
CA THR A 18 46.80 10.83 45.16
C THR A 18 45.40 11.44 45.12
N ALA A 19 45.17 12.55 45.84
CA ALA A 19 43.92 13.29 45.78
C ALA A 19 43.68 13.91 44.39
N LEU A 20 44.70 14.53 43.80
CA LEU A 20 44.64 15.11 42.45
C LEU A 20 44.48 14.03 41.38
N LEU A 21 45.11 12.86 41.51
CA LEU A 21 44.91 11.73 40.60
C LEU A 21 43.50 11.16 40.71
N ALA A 22 42.94 11.05 41.92
CA ALA A 22 41.55 10.67 42.11
C ALA A 22 40.58 11.73 41.53
N GLN A 23 40.93 13.01 41.63
CA GLN A 23 40.16 14.11 41.06
C GLN A 23 40.24 14.13 39.54
N ILE A 24 41.41 13.86 38.95
CA ILE A 24 41.61 13.70 37.51
C ILE A 24 40.86 12.46 37.00
N GLN A 25 40.85 11.36 37.75
CA GLN A 25 40.10 10.15 37.38
C GLN A 25 38.58 10.39 37.45
N ALA A 26 38.11 11.18 38.42
CA ALA A 26 36.72 11.62 38.51
C ALA A 26 36.35 12.61 37.39
N LEU A 27 37.24 13.55 37.05
CA LEU A 27 37.06 14.51 35.96
C LEU A 27 37.13 13.83 34.59
N GLN A 28 37.97 12.80 34.40
CA GLN A 28 38.01 11.97 33.20
C GLN A 28 36.75 11.09 33.07
N ALA A 29 36.22 10.59 34.20
CA ALA A 29 34.92 9.91 34.23
C ALA A 29 33.75 10.88 33.91
N GLN A 30 33.83 12.15 34.33
CA GLN A 30 32.86 13.18 33.96
C GLN A 30 32.99 13.63 32.49
N LEU A 31 34.22 13.77 31.96
CA LEU A 31 34.46 14.08 30.55
C LEU A 31 33.99 12.95 29.62
N SER A 32 34.03 11.69 30.09
CA SER A 32 33.49 10.53 29.37
C SER A 32 31.95 10.47 29.40
N GLN A 33 31.28 11.32 30.17
CA GLN A 33 29.82 11.43 30.26
C GLN A 33 29.25 12.68 29.57
N THR A 34 30.08 13.52 28.96
CA THR A 34 29.64 14.68 28.15
C THR A 34 29.70 14.40 26.65
N THR A 35 29.37 13.18 26.23
CA THR A 35 28.94 12.92 24.86
C THR A 35 27.53 13.50 24.70
N PRO A 36 27.20 14.21 23.61
CA PRO A 36 25.82 14.66 23.41
C PRO A 36 24.92 13.43 23.49
N SER A 37 23.99 13.41 24.44
CA SER A 37 22.89 12.46 24.45
C SER A 37 22.20 12.61 23.11
N ALA A 38 22.49 11.69 22.18
CA ALA A 38 21.83 11.62 20.89
C ALA A 38 20.33 11.57 21.21
N ALA A 39 19.62 12.62 20.81
CA ALA A 39 18.16 12.62 20.84
C ALA A 39 17.70 11.31 20.19
N ALA A 40 16.78 10.59 20.83
CA ALA A 40 16.24 9.35 20.29
C ALA A 40 15.88 9.57 18.81
N CYS A 41 16.52 8.82 17.91
CA CYS A 41 16.40 9.04 16.47
C CYS A 41 14.94 8.82 16.08
N ALA A 42 14.27 9.87 15.58
CA ALA A 42 12.97 9.71 14.96
C ALA A 42 13.18 9.24 13.52
N PHE A 43 12.76 8.02 13.22
CA PHE A 43 12.85 7.47 11.86
C PHE A 43 11.51 7.64 11.14
N THR A 44 11.48 8.49 10.11
CA THR A 44 10.27 8.78 9.33
C THR A 44 10.21 8.01 8.01
N GLN A 45 11.33 7.47 7.55
CA GLN A 45 11.43 6.69 6.32
C GLN A 45 11.99 5.28 6.52
N ASN A 46 11.86 4.43 5.49
CA ASN A 46 12.53 3.14 5.45
C ASN A 46 13.99 3.34 5.01
N LEU A 47 14.96 2.71 5.69
CA LEU A 47 16.38 2.81 5.34
C LEU A 47 16.89 1.48 4.76
N PHE A 48 17.56 1.56 3.61
CA PHE A 48 18.01 0.40 2.85
C PHE A 48 19.23 0.75 1.99
N LEU A 49 19.85 -0.27 1.40
CA LEU A 49 21.08 -0.12 0.60
C LEU A 49 20.91 0.96 -0.48
N GLY A 50 21.78 1.98 -0.45
CA GLY A 50 21.76 3.09 -1.40
C GLY A 50 21.09 4.37 -0.89
N VAL A 51 20.34 4.33 0.22
CA VAL A 51 19.71 5.52 0.81
C VAL A 51 20.76 6.46 1.40
N THR A 52 20.66 7.76 1.10
CA THR A 52 21.44 8.82 1.76
C THR A 52 20.51 9.73 2.56
N SER A 53 20.69 9.82 3.87
CA SER A 53 19.85 10.60 4.78
C SER A 53 20.52 10.79 6.14
N ASP A 54 20.18 11.89 6.84
CA ASP A 54 20.61 12.12 8.22
C ASP A 54 20.09 11.05 9.20
N GLU A 55 18.96 10.41 8.88
CA GLU A 55 18.44 9.27 9.64
C GLU A 55 19.39 8.06 9.56
N VAL A 56 20.10 7.87 8.43
CA VAL A 56 21.09 6.79 8.32
C VAL A 56 22.26 7.03 9.26
N LYS A 57 22.72 8.28 9.34
CA LYS A 57 23.79 8.66 10.28
C LYS A 57 23.37 8.40 11.72
N CYS A 58 22.13 8.76 12.07
CA CYS A 58 21.56 8.51 13.39
C CYS A 58 21.43 7.01 13.70
N LEU A 59 21.00 6.20 12.71
CA LEU A 59 20.94 4.75 12.84
C LEU A 59 22.32 4.12 13.06
N GLN A 60 23.35 4.58 12.33
CA GLN A 60 24.72 4.10 12.50
C GLN A 60 25.27 4.42 13.89
N GLN A 61 24.98 5.61 14.43
CA GLN A 61 25.36 6.00 15.79
C GLN A 61 24.71 5.08 16.83
N TYR A 62 23.42 4.79 16.67
CA TYR A 62 22.73 3.84 17.54
C TYR A 62 23.33 2.44 17.46
N LEU A 63 23.55 1.91 16.25
CA LEU A 63 24.07 0.55 16.07
C LEU A 63 25.46 0.39 16.68
N ASN A 64 26.35 1.35 16.42
CA ASN A 64 27.68 1.39 17.01
C ASN A 64 27.63 1.43 18.54
N ASN A 65 26.74 2.24 19.13
CA ASN A 65 26.56 2.34 20.58
C ASN A 65 25.91 1.08 21.19
N ALA A 66 25.01 0.42 20.45
CA ALA A 66 24.32 -0.79 20.88
C ALA A 66 25.14 -2.08 20.70
N GLY A 67 26.42 -1.96 20.30
CA GLY A 67 27.34 -3.09 20.13
C GLY A 67 27.33 -3.75 18.74
N TYR A 68 26.58 -3.21 17.78
CA TYR A 68 26.51 -3.68 16.40
C TYR A 68 27.37 -2.77 15.52
N THR A 69 28.69 -2.95 15.63
CA THR A 69 29.67 -2.07 14.96
C THR A 69 29.48 -2.07 13.44
N VAL A 70 29.20 -0.90 12.87
CA VAL A 70 29.04 -0.68 11.42
C VAL A 70 30.39 -0.71 10.72
N SER A 71 31.41 -0.04 11.27
CA SER A 71 32.80 -0.16 10.81
C SER A 71 33.79 0.16 11.91
N THR A 72 34.98 -0.42 11.87
CA THR A 72 36.08 -0.13 12.81
C THR A 72 36.95 1.08 12.44
N SER A 73 36.88 1.55 11.19
CA SER A 73 37.58 2.74 10.70
C SER A 73 36.91 3.30 9.44
N GLY A 74 36.95 4.61 9.23
CA GLY A 74 36.38 5.29 8.05
C GLY A 74 34.87 5.54 8.17
N ALA A 75 34.20 5.82 7.03
CA ALA A 75 32.77 6.14 7.00
C ALA A 75 31.92 5.03 7.66
N GLY A 76 31.14 5.39 8.67
CA GLY A 76 30.33 4.47 9.48
C GLY A 76 30.95 4.01 10.79
N SER A 77 32.21 4.35 11.07
CA SER A 77 32.84 4.07 12.38
C SER A 77 32.40 5.06 13.47
N VAL A 78 32.63 4.70 14.74
CA VAL A 78 32.27 5.53 15.91
C VAL A 78 32.88 6.93 15.76
N GLY A 79 32.06 7.97 15.73
CA GLY A 79 32.50 9.36 15.55
C GLY A 79 32.81 9.76 14.10
N SER A 80 32.57 8.87 13.13
CA SER A 80 32.69 9.10 11.69
C SER A 80 31.51 8.47 10.92
N GLU A 81 30.31 8.48 11.52
CA GLU A 81 29.09 7.97 10.90
C GLU A 81 28.70 8.78 9.66
N SER A 82 28.26 8.09 8.61
CA SER A 82 27.90 8.69 7.33
C SER A 82 26.39 8.74 7.13
N THR A 83 25.92 9.63 6.27
CA THR A 83 24.52 9.68 5.84
C THR A 83 24.19 8.57 4.84
N TYR A 84 25.15 7.76 4.39
CA TYR A 84 24.93 6.75 3.35
C TYR A 84 24.74 5.33 3.92
N TYR A 85 23.68 4.66 3.49
CA TYR A 85 23.36 3.29 3.90
C TYR A 85 24.04 2.31 2.96
N GLY A 86 25.28 1.96 3.28
CA GLY A 86 26.09 1.01 2.50
C GLY A 86 25.95 -0.44 2.96
N ALA A 87 26.72 -1.34 2.33
CA ALA A 87 26.72 -2.76 2.65
C ALA A 87 27.09 -3.05 4.12
N LYS A 88 27.97 -2.24 4.72
CA LYS A 88 28.36 -2.32 6.13
C LYS A 88 27.20 -2.01 7.08
N THR A 89 26.44 -0.95 6.79
CA THR A 89 25.24 -0.57 7.56
C THR A 89 24.15 -1.64 7.44
N LYS A 90 23.97 -2.20 6.23
CA LYS A 90 23.07 -3.34 6.00
C LYS A 90 23.43 -4.55 6.87
N ALA A 91 24.71 -4.92 6.94
CA ALA A 91 25.17 -6.06 7.74
C ALA A 91 24.99 -5.83 9.25
N ALA A 92 25.27 -4.61 9.73
CA ALA A 92 25.04 -4.24 11.13
C ALA A 92 23.55 -4.28 11.49
N VAL A 93 22.67 -3.79 10.61
CA VAL A 93 21.22 -3.87 10.80
C VAL A 93 20.73 -5.31 10.79
N ALA A 94 21.20 -6.16 9.88
CA ALA A 94 20.86 -7.58 9.85
C ALA A 94 21.24 -8.27 11.17
N SER A 95 22.44 -7.98 11.68
CA SER A 95 22.93 -8.53 12.95
C SER A 95 22.09 -8.05 14.14
N TRP A 96 21.75 -6.75 14.16
CA TRP A 96 20.85 -6.17 15.15
C TRP A 96 19.44 -6.79 15.08
N GLN A 97 18.90 -6.97 13.88
CA GLN A 97 17.58 -7.57 13.66
C GLN A 97 17.53 -9.01 14.18
N ALA A 98 18.52 -9.84 13.82
CA ALA A 98 18.63 -11.21 14.30
C ALA A 98 18.69 -11.27 15.83
N ALA A 99 19.50 -10.40 16.44
CA ALA A 99 19.65 -10.36 17.90
C ALA A 99 18.45 -9.76 18.64
N LYS A 100 17.62 -8.93 17.99
CA LYS A 100 16.42 -8.31 18.59
C LYS A 100 15.11 -8.99 18.16
N GLY A 101 15.18 -10.14 17.49
CA GLY A 101 14.01 -10.93 17.10
C GLY A 101 13.17 -10.30 15.99
N VAL A 102 13.79 -9.51 15.11
CA VAL A 102 13.14 -8.92 13.92
C VAL A 102 13.40 -9.84 12.72
N SER A 103 12.35 -10.41 12.15
CA SER A 103 12.42 -11.35 11.01
C SER A 103 11.68 -10.82 9.77
N PRO A 104 12.24 -10.95 8.55
CA PRO A 104 13.57 -11.50 8.26
C PRO A 104 14.69 -10.52 8.64
N ALA A 105 15.81 -11.04 9.13
CA ALA A 105 17.02 -10.27 9.47
C ALA A 105 17.81 -9.89 8.20
N ALA A 106 17.15 -9.21 7.26
CA ALA A 106 17.66 -8.95 5.91
C ALA A 106 18.49 -7.66 5.78
N GLY A 107 18.68 -6.90 6.88
CA GLY A 107 19.39 -5.64 6.87
C GLY A 107 18.58 -4.48 6.26
N TYR A 108 17.27 -4.64 6.16
CA TYR A 108 16.33 -3.60 5.73
C TYR A 108 15.66 -2.95 6.94
N PHE A 109 15.93 -1.67 7.20
CA PHE A 109 15.40 -0.97 8.38
C PHE A 109 14.03 -0.34 8.06
N GLY A 110 13.03 -1.21 7.97
CA GLY A 110 11.63 -0.86 7.67
C GLY A 110 10.76 -0.67 8.91
N SER A 111 9.44 -0.66 8.71
CA SER A 111 8.43 -0.46 9.78
C SER A 111 8.61 -1.34 11.01
N ILE A 112 8.89 -2.64 10.83
CA ILE A 112 9.12 -3.60 11.93
C ILE A 112 10.39 -3.23 12.72
N SER A 113 11.47 -2.86 12.02
CA SER A 113 12.72 -2.45 12.67
C SER A 113 12.59 -1.12 13.40
N ARG A 114 11.86 -0.15 12.81
CA ARG A 114 11.55 1.12 13.49
C ARG A 114 10.72 0.90 14.74
N ALA A 115 9.67 0.09 14.67
CA ALA A 115 8.84 -0.21 15.84
C ALA A 115 9.67 -0.86 16.96
N LYS A 116 10.56 -1.80 16.61
CA LYS A 116 11.46 -2.43 17.57
C LYS A 116 12.47 -1.42 18.14
N TYR A 117 13.07 -0.57 17.31
CA TYR A 117 13.95 0.51 17.78
C TYR A 117 13.24 1.44 18.77
N THR A 118 12.04 1.90 18.45
CA THR A 118 11.25 2.77 19.32
C THR A 118 10.95 2.08 20.66
N SER A 119 10.64 0.77 20.66
CA SER A 119 10.44 0.01 21.90
C SER A 119 11.71 -0.10 22.78
N LEU A 120 12.90 0.05 22.18
CA LEU A 120 14.19 0.01 22.89
C LEU A 120 14.67 1.41 23.29
N ALA A 121 14.28 2.45 22.55
CA ALA A 121 14.69 3.85 22.76
C ALA A 121 13.94 4.56 23.89
N VAL A 122 12.83 3.99 24.40
CA VAL A 122 12.11 4.48 25.60
C VAL A 122 12.81 3.95 26.86
N THR A 123 14.01 4.45 27.14
CA THR A 123 14.63 4.39 28.47
C THR A 123 15.29 5.74 28.77
N THR A 124 14.51 6.69 29.29
CA THR A 124 15.10 7.91 29.86
C THR A 124 15.53 7.62 31.30
N PRO A 125 16.78 7.88 31.69
CA PRO A 125 17.17 7.93 33.09
C PRO A 125 16.63 9.23 33.69
N THR A 126 15.73 9.12 34.67
CA THR A 126 15.44 10.23 35.57
C THR A 126 16.57 10.31 36.59
N THR A 127 17.08 11.52 36.79
CA THR A 127 18.08 11.91 37.79
C THR A 127 17.77 11.28 39.15
N PRO A 128 18.73 10.57 39.80
CA PRO A 128 18.55 10.12 41.17
C PRO A 128 18.53 11.34 42.09
N THR A 129 17.34 11.67 42.57
CA THR A 129 17.24 12.36 43.85
C THR A 129 17.68 11.37 44.92
N THR A 130 18.56 11.82 45.81
CA THR A 130 19.08 11.08 46.96
C THR A 130 18.00 10.18 47.57
N PRO A 131 18.20 8.85 47.66
CA PRO A 131 17.29 7.99 48.39
C PRO A 131 17.27 8.48 49.84
N THR A 132 16.13 9.03 50.29
CA THR A 132 15.80 8.91 51.70
C THR A 132 15.60 7.42 51.94
N THR A 133 16.59 6.77 52.57
CA THR A 133 16.42 5.44 53.15
C THR A 133 15.08 5.43 53.89
N PRO A 134 14.08 4.63 53.48
CA PRO A 134 12.93 4.42 54.34
C PRO A 134 13.49 3.69 55.56
N THR A 135 13.53 4.39 56.69
CA THR A 135 13.62 3.76 57.99
C THR A 135 12.54 2.71 58.03
N VAL A 136 12.94 1.42 57.98
CA VAL A 136 12.06 0.31 58.31
C VAL A 136 11.48 0.62 59.68
N PRO A 137 10.15 0.83 59.81
CA PRO A 137 9.53 0.76 61.11
C PRO A 137 9.74 -0.68 61.56
N GLY A 138 10.55 -0.88 62.59
CA GLY A 138 10.54 -2.14 63.33
C GLY A 138 9.09 -2.41 63.69
N THR A 139 8.54 -3.48 63.13
CA THR A 139 7.13 -3.94 63.21
C THR A 139 6.10 -3.04 62.47
N GLY A 140 5.95 -3.18 61.15
CA GLY A 140 4.94 -2.48 60.35
C GLY A 140 4.96 -2.76 58.84
N LEU A 141 3.81 -2.69 58.15
CA LEU A 141 3.73 -2.58 56.69
C LEU A 141 3.70 -1.10 56.27
N ALA A 142 4.46 -0.72 55.25
CA ALA A 142 4.50 0.64 54.71
C ALA A 142 4.02 0.67 53.25
N LEU A 143 3.10 1.59 52.93
CA LEU A 143 2.53 1.79 51.61
C LEU A 143 3.04 3.09 50.99
N ALA A 144 3.55 3.01 49.77
CA ALA A 144 4.00 4.17 49.00
C ALA A 144 3.62 4.02 47.52
N LEU A 145 3.40 5.12 46.81
CA LEU A 145 3.15 5.09 45.36
C LEU A 145 4.32 4.43 44.64
N ALA A 146 4.02 3.62 43.63
CA ALA A 146 5.05 3.07 42.75
C ALA A 146 5.58 4.19 41.83
N LEU A 147 6.86 4.11 41.46
CA LEU A 147 7.49 5.12 40.60
C LEU A 147 6.79 5.22 39.23
N ASP A 148 6.25 4.10 38.77
CA ASP A 148 5.51 3.95 37.52
C ASP A 148 3.98 4.00 37.72
N ASN A 149 3.50 4.67 38.78
CA ASN A 149 2.08 4.92 38.97
C ASN A 149 1.47 5.60 37.72
N PRO A 150 0.29 5.15 37.23
CA PRO A 150 -0.26 5.64 35.97
C PRO A 150 -0.33 7.16 35.90
N ALA A 151 0.17 7.72 34.80
CA ALA A 151 0.02 9.15 34.52
C ALA A 151 -1.45 9.52 34.28
N GLN A 152 -1.77 10.81 34.45
CA GLN A 152 -3.09 11.33 34.08
C GLN A 152 -3.36 11.05 32.60
N ARG A 153 -4.53 10.47 32.30
CA ARG A 153 -4.91 10.10 30.94
C ARG A 153 -6.41 10.18 30.71
N THR A 154 -6.79 10.36 29.45
CA THR A 154 -8.17 10.23 29.00
C THR A 154 -8.47 8.79 28.62
N VAL A 155 -9.60 8.25 29.07
CA VAL A 155 -9.98 6.85 28.91
C VAL A 155 -11.33 6.78 28.16
N PRO A 156 -11.44 5.95 27.10
CA PRO A 156 -12.70 5.73 26.40
C PRO A 156 -13.76 5.06 27.28
N LEU A 157 -15.04 5.35 27.02
CA LEU A 157 -16.17 4.67 27.67
C LEU A 157 -16.16 3.18 27.35
N GLY A 158 -16.55 2.33 28.31
CA GLY A 158 -16.61 0.88 28.13
C GLY A 158 -15.27 0.14 28.16
N SER A 159 -14.15 0.84 28.41
CA SER A 159 -12.83 0.19 28.57
C SER A 159 -12.75 -0.62 29.87
N ALA A 160 -12.09 -1.78 29.83
CA ALA A 160 -11.88 -2.63 31.01
C ALA A 160 -10.44 -2.53 31.55
N GLY A 161 -10.26 -2.88 32.83
CA GLY A 161 -8.93 -3.11 33.42
C GLY A 161 -8.03 -1.87 33.48
N ILE A 162 -8.61 -0.68 33.61
CA ILE A 162 -7.88 0.59 33.61
C ILE A 162 -7.14 0.72 34.93
N GLU A 163 -5.81 0.62 34.89
CA GLU A 163 -4.99 0.86 36.08
C GLU A 163 -5.12 2.32 36.52
N VAL A 164 -5.70 2.55 37.70
CA VAL A 164 -5.97 3.89 38.25
C VAL A 164 -5.02 4.27 39.39
N LEU A 165 -4.35 3.29 39.99
CA LEU A 165 -3.37 3.48 41.06
C LEU A 165 -2.43 2.28 41.11
N LYS A 166 -1.12 2.52 41.23
CA LYS A 166 -0.10 1.49 41.44
C LYS A 166 0.80 1.88 42.61
N PHE A 167 1.02 0.94 43.53
CA PHE A 167 1.69 1.20 44.80
C PHE A 167 2.50 0.00 45.30
N ASN A 168 3.52 0.31 46.08
CA ASN A 168 4.37 -0.67 46.74
C ASN A 168 3.93 -0.85 48.20
N VAL A 169 3.86 -2.10 48.63
CA VAL A 169 3.70 -2.50 50.04
C VAL A 169 5.01 -3.12 50.48
N SER A 170 5.72 -2.46 51.41
CA SER A 170 7.04 -2.88 51.88
C SER A 170 7.04 -3.23 53.37
N GLY A 171 7.80 -4.24 53.76
CA GLY A 171 7.91 -4.71 55.15
C GLY A 171 7.72 -6.22 55.27
N SER A 172 7.27 -6.65 56.45
CA SER A 172 6.95 -8.06 56.73
C SER A 172 5.65 -8.17 57.54
N GLY A 173 4.67 -8.93 57.06
CA GLY A 173 3.38 -9.12 57.72
C GLY A 173 2.24 -9.40 56.73
N THR A 174 1.02 -9.64 57.23
CA THR A 174 -0.16 -9.88 56.38
C THR A 174 -0.97 -8.60 56.18
N LEU A 175 -1.30 -8.30 54.92
CA LEU A 175 -2.25 -7.24 54.56
C LEU A 175 -3.67 -7.83 54.46
N SER A 176 -4.59 -7.34 55.30
CA SER A 176 -5.92 -7.92 55.49
C SER A 176 -7.02 -7.16 54.73
N SER A 177 -6.94 -5.82 54.67
CA SER A 177 -7.88 -5.02 53.88
C SER A 177 -7.30 -3.71 53.36
N LEU A 178 -7.90 -3.21 52.28
CA LEU A 178 -7.67 -1.89 51.70
C LEU A 178 -9.01 -1.26 51.32
N ILE A 179 -9.19 0.03 51.63
CA ILE A 179 -10.36 0.81 51.23
C ILE A 179 -9.88 2.06 50.49
N PHE A 180 -10.34 2.23 49.26
CA PHE A 180 -10.04 3.39 48.43
C PHE A 180 -11.29 4.24 48.26
N LYS A 181 -11.14 5.56 48.40
CA LYS A 181 -12.18 6.54 48.13
C LYS A 181 -11.95 7.20 46.78
N ARG A 182 -13.00 7.25 45.96
CA ARG A 182 -13.05 8.03 44.72
C ARG A 182 -13.28 9.50 45.05
N ASN A 183 -12.44 10.35 44.47
CA ASN A 183 -12.53 11.81 44.53
C ASN A 183 -12.59 12.38 43.11
N GLY A 184 -12.85 13.69 43.00
CA GLY A 184 -13.05 14.39 41.71
C GLY A 184 -14.53 14.67 41.43
N ILE A 185 -14.81 15.29 40.29
CA ILE A 185 -16.18 15.73 39.91
C ILE A 185 -17.00 14.63 39.20
N GLY A 186 -16.40 13.46 38.94
CA GLY A 186 -17.12 12.33 38.33
C GLY A 186 -18.19 11.71 39.23
N ALA A 187 -18.91 10.72 38.69
CA ALA A 187 -19.96 9.98 39.38
C ALA A 187 -19.51 8.54 39.71
N THR A 188 -20.19 7.87 40.64
CA THR A 188 -19.97 6.43 40.85
C THR A 188 -20.41 5.58 39.66
N ALA A 189 -21.42 6.04 38.92
CA ALA A 189 -21.95 5.38 37.72
C ALA A 189 -20.99 5.42 36.51
N ASP A 190 -19.90 6.19 36.60
CA ASP A 190 -18.83 6.20 35.59
C ASP A 190 -18.06 4.87 35.54
N PHE A 191 -18.22 4.02 36.55
CA PHE A 191 -17.56 2.72 36.68
C PHE A 191 -18.57 1.58 36.70
N SER A 192 -18.15 0.40 36.24
CA SER A 192 -19.01 -0.78 36.26
C SER A 192 -19.33 -1.23 37.69
N SER A 193 -20.53 -1.81 37.89
CA SER A 193 -21.04 -2.19 39.22
C SER A 193 -20.19 -3.26 39.94
N SER A 194 -19.40 -4.05 39.23
CA SER A 194 -18.38 -4.95 39.79
C SER A 194 -16.99 -4.67 39.20
N GLY A 195 -16.71 -3.40 38.87
CA GLY A 195 -15.59 -3.01 38.02
C GLY A 195 -14.24 -2.81 38.71
N PHE A 196 -14.10 -3.01 40.01
CA PHE A 196 -12.85 -2.73 40.72
C PHE A 196 -12.12 -3.99 41.18
N TYR A 197 -10.81 -4.03 40.95
CA TYR A 197 -9.97 -5.20 41.23
C TYR A 197 -8.61 -4.78 41.79
N LEU A 198 -8.01 -5.68 42.59
CA LEU A 198 -6.62 -5.57 43.02
C LEU A 198 -5.77 -6.63 42.31
N TYR A 199 -4.61 -6.23 41.81
CA TYR A 199 -3.65 -7.09 41.10
C TYR A 199 -2.27 -7.05 41.73
N GLU A 200 -1.55 -8.18 41.67
CA GLU A 200 -0.10 -8.26 41.82
C GLU A 200 0.48 -8.67 40.45
N GLY A 201 1.14 -7.74 39.75
CA GLY A 201 1.55 -7.96 38.36
C GLY A 201 0.37 -8.28 37.47
N SER A 202 0.39 -9.43 36.79
CA SER A 202 -0.74 -9.94 35.98
C SER A 202 -1.73 -10.80 36.76
N THR A 203 -1.47 -11.07 38.04
CA THR A 203 -2.32 -11.93 38.87
C THR A 203 -3.39 -11.12 39.58
N ARG A 204 -4.66 -11.38 39.27
CA ARG A 204 -5.81 -10.81 39.96
C ARG A 204 -5.95 -11.41 41.36
N LEU A 205 -6.02 -10.58 42.39
CA LEU A 205 -6.10 -10.99 43.80
C LEU A 205 -7.53 -11.06 44.33
N THR A 206 -8.47 -10.34 43.73
CA THR A 206 -9.84 -10.20 44.25
C THR A 206 -10.91 -10.40 43.20
N SER A 207 -12.11 -10.83 43.61
CA SER A 207 -13.32 -10.68 42.81
C SER A 207 -13.65 -9.19 42.60
N GLY A 208 -14.55 -8.90 41.66
CA GLY A 208 -14.97 -7.54 41.35
C GLY A 208 -15.68 -6.88 42.52
N ARG A 209 -15.34 -5.63 42.80
CA ARG A 209 -15.97 -4.83 43.85
C ARG A 209 -16.72 -3.65 43.24
N SER A 210 -17.82 -3.29 43.91
CA SER A 210 -18.61 -2.10 43.61
C SER A 210 -18.09 -0.91 44.42
N ILE A 211 -18.28 0.30 43.89
CA ILE A 211 -18.10 1.52 44.65
C ILE A 211 -19.41 1.87 45.38
N ASN A 212 -19.33 2.20 46.66
CA ASN A 212 -20.49 2.65 47.42
C ASN A 212 -20.97 4.02 46.92
N SER A 213 -22.25 4.14 46.57
CA SER A 213 -22.83 5.36 46.00
C SER A 213 -22.91 6.54 46.97
N THR A 214 -22.88 6.28 48.28
CA THR A 214 -22.96 7.31 49.34
C THR A 214 -21.57 7.70 49.85
N THR A 215 -20.73 6.73 50.19
CA THR A 215 -19.40 7.01 50.77
C THR A 215 -18.33 7.25 49.71
N HIS A 216 -18.59 6.87 48.46
CA HIS A 216 -17.63 6.84 47.35
C HIS A 216 -16.42 5.92 47.61
N GLU A 217 -16.58 4.90 48.45
CA GLU A 217 -15.52 3.96 48.82
C GLU A 217 -15.70 2.60 48.16
N VAL A 218 -14.58 2.00 47.75
CA VAL A 218 -14.46 0.60 47.33
C VAL A 218 -13.62 -0.15 48.36
N SER A 219 -14.16 -1.25 48.88
CA SER A 219 -13.55 -2.03 49.98
C SER A 219 -13.09 -3.41 49.51
N PHE A 220 -11.83 -3.72 49.78
CA PHE A 220 -11.23 -5.03 49.56
C PHE A 220 -10.89 -5.66 50.91
N THR A 221 -11.74 -6.55 51.40
CA THR A 221 -11.58 -7.24 52.70
C THR A 221 -11.20 -8.70 52.49
N GLY A 222 -10.52 -9.30 53.48
CA GLY A 222 -10.15 -10.71 53.45
C GLY A 222 -9.04 -11.04 52.47
N LEU A 223 -8.13 -10.08 52.23
CA LEU A 223 -7.02 -10.25 51.28
C LEU A 223 -6.03 -11.33 51.74
N ASN A 224 -5.74 -11.38 53.04
CA ASN A 224 -4.76 -12.30 53.65
C ASN A 224 -3.43 -12.37 52.88
N LEU A 225 -3.00 -11.23 52.31
CA LEU A 225 -1.83 -11.18 51.45
C LEU A 225 -0.57 -11.11 52.31
N SER A 226 0.21 -12.17 52.33
CA SER A 226 1.51 -12.20 53.01
C SER A 226 2.53 -11.35 52.24
N VAL A 227 3.15 -10.40 52.94
CA VAL A 227 4.20 -9.53 52.41
C VAL A 227 5.50 -9.86 53.13
N SER A 228 6.56 -10.10 52.35
CA SER A 228 7.94 -10.21 52.83
C SER A 228 8.83 -9.49 51.82
N GLY A 229 9.45 -8.38 52.23
CA GLY A 229 10.15 -7.48 51.32
C GLY A 229 9.17 -6.45 50.72
N THR A 230 9.14 -6.31 49.39
CA THR A 230 8.25 -5.36 48.69
C THR A 230 7.39 -6.09 47.67
N LYS A 231 6.07 -5.89 47.75
CA LYS A 231 5.10 -6.30 46.71
C LYS A 231 4.54 -5.07 46.01
N THR A 232 4.38 -5.12 44.70
CA THR A 232 3.76 -4.05 43.91
C THR A 232 2.34 -4.43 43.54
N LEU A 233 1.38 -3.60 43.96
CA LEU A 233 -0.04 -3.81 43.76
C LEU A 233 -0.64 -2.72 42.87
N SER A 234 -1.66 -3.10 42.11
CA SER A 234 -2.40 -2.20 41.22
C SER A 234 -3.90 -2.25 41.50
N LEU A 235 -4.53 -1.08 41.61
CA LEU A 235 -5.98 -0.92 41.58
C LEU A 235 -6.41 -0.68 40.14
N LEU A 236 -7.22 -1.59 39.60
CA LEU A 236 -7.79 -1.49 38.27
C LEU A 236 -9.29 -1.20 38.35
N ALA A 237 -9.80 -0.48 37.36
CA ALA A 237 -11.20 -0.10 37.25
C ALA A 237 -11.76 -0.35 35.83
N ASP A 238 -12.96 -0.90 35.74
CA ASP A 238 -13.72 -1.01 34.49
C ASP A 238 -14.60 0.24 34.32
N ILE A 239 -14.47 0.91 33.19
CA ILE A 239 -15.24 2.11 32.86
C ILE A 239 -16.60 1.70 32.32
N SER A 240 -17.66 2.33 32.83
CA SER A 240 -19.02 2.10 32.34
C SER A 240 -19.15 2.57 30.88
N SER A 241 -19.89 1.82 30.05
CA SER A 241 -20.26 2.25 28.71
C SER A 241 -21.22 3.45 28.73
N THR A 242 -21.87 3.73 29.86
CA THR A 242 -22.77 4.87 30.08
C THR A 242 -22.16 5.98 30.91
N GLY A 243 -20.85 5.95 31.15
CA GLY A 243 -20.13 7.01 31.86
C GLY A 243 -20.27 8.37 31.19
N THR A 244 -20.15 9.45 31.96
CA THR A 244 -20.32 10.81 31.42
C THR A 244 -18.99 11.37 30.94
N SER A 245 -18.89 11.70 29.65
CA SER A 245 -17.70 12.34 29.06
C SER A 245 -17.35 13.65 29.79
N GLY A 246 -16.05 13.88 30.00
CA GLY A 246 -15.53 15.05 30.70
C GLY A 246 -15.45 14.89 32.22
N ASN A 247 -16.11 13.87 32.80
CA ASN A 247 -15.92 13.53 34.20
C ASN A 247 -14.47 13.09 34.45
N TYR A 248 -13.90 13.52 35.58
CA TYR A 248 -12.63 12.98 36.04
C TYR A 248 -12.73 12.47 37.48
N SER A 249 -12.03 11.37 37.74
CA SER A 249 -11.95 10.73 39.04
C SER A 249 -10.51 10.33 39.37
N TYR A 250 -10.14 10.37 40.65
CA TYR A 250 -8.90 9.82 41.19
C TYR A 250 -9.17 9.09 42.49
N PHE A 251 -8.29 8.17 42.89
CA PHE A 251 -8.52 7.29 44.03
C PHE A 251 -7.50 7.54 45.13
N THR A 252 -7.96 7.60 46.38
CA THR A 252 -7.11 7.80 47.56
C THR A 252 -7.34 6.65 48.54
N LEU A 253 -6.27 6.08 49.09
CA LEU A 253 -6.37 5.10 50.16
C LEU A 253 -6.87 5.80 51.43
N VAL A 254 -8.00 5.33 51.98
CA VAL A 254 -8.61 5.89 53.20
C VAL A 254 -8.54 4.94 54.39
N SER A 255 -8.32 3.64 54.16
CA SER A 255 -8.07 2.68 55.22
C SER A 255 -7.25 1.50 54.72
N ALA A 256 -6.32 1.02 55.56
CA ALA A 256 -5.59 -0.23 55.36
C ALA A 256 -5.51 -0.96 56.70
N THR A 257 -5.69 -2.29 56.68
CA THR A 257 -5.56 -3.13 57.88
C THR A 257 -4.67 -4.33 57.60
N GLY A 258 -3.99 -4.82 58.63
CA GLY A 258 -3.08 -5.95 58.58
C GLY A 258 -2.68 -6.37 59.99
N ASP A 259 -1.78 -7.36 60.11
CA ASP A 259 -1.29 -7.87 61.41
C ASP A 259 -0.71 -6.74 62.30
N SER A 260 -0.08 -5.76 61.64
CA SER A 260 0.24 -4.43 62.17
C SER A 260 -0.42 -3.38 61.27
N THR A 261 -1.04 -2.34 61.83
CA THR A 261 -1.70 -1.28 61.05
C THR A 261 -0.76 -0.70 60.00
N PRO A 262 -1.03 -0.91 58.70
CA PRO A 262 -0.17 -0.39 57.66
C PRO A 262 -0.15 1.14 57.65
N THR A 263 1.00 1.73 57.35
CA THR A 263 1.22 3.19 57.36
C THR A 263 1.55 3.71 55.96
N GLY A 264 1.24 4.97 55.68
CA GLY A 264 1.48 5.62 54.39
C GLY A 264 0.21 6.11 53.71
N THR A 265 0.35 7.07 52.80
CA THR A 265 -0.75 7.70 52.07
C THR A 265 -0.60 7.42 50.58
N LEU A 266 -1.69 7.02 49.93
CA LEU A 266 -1.71 6.80 48.48
C LEU A 266 -2.79 7.65 47.85
N THR A 267 -2.41 8.48 46.87
CA THR A 267 -3.34 9.22 46.02
C THR A 267 -2.92 9.03 44.57
N GLY A 268 -3.81 8.47 43.76
CA GLY A 268 -3.58 8.25 42.35
C GLY A 268 -3.77 9.53 41.54
N ASN A 269 -3.29 9.51 40.31
CA ASN A 269 -3.54 10.59 39.35
C ASN A 269 -4.98 10.51 38.84
N ALA A 270 -5.49 11.63 38.31
CA ALA A 270 -6.81 11.67 37.72
C ALA A 270 -6.89 10.88 36.41
N ILE A 271 -7.99 10.18 36.21
CA ILE A 271 -8.43 9.71 34.90
C ILE A 271 -9.61 10.56 34.44
N THR A 272 -9.62 10.94 33.17
CA THR A 272 -10.72 11.69 32.54
C THR A 272 -11.46 10.79 31.57
N LEU A 273 -12.80 10.78 31.59
CA LEU A 273 -13.58 10.02 30.61
C LEU A 273 -13.67 10.80 29.29
N GLY A 274 -13.29 10.16 28.19
CA GLY A 274 -13.45 10.69 26.84
C GLY A 274 -14.87 10.52 26.30
N SER A 275 -15.17 11.17 25.17
CA SER A 275 -16.46 11.02 24.47
C SER A 275 -16.54 9.78 23.59
N SER A 276 -15.40 9.17 23.26
CA SER A 276 -15.33 7.98 22.41
C SER A 276 -15.51 6.71 23.24
N ALA A 277 -16.20 5.71 22.67
CA ALA A 277 -16.27 4.36 23.24
C ALA A 277 -15.08 3.52 22.79
N ALA A 278 -14.60 2.64 23.67
CA ALA A 278 -13.72 1.54 23.27
C ALA A 278 -14.46 0.54 22.39
N GLY A 279 -13.71 -0.25 21.61
CA GLY A 279 -14.26 -1.41 20.91
C GLY A 279 -14.99 -2.37 21.85
N THR A 280 -15.92 -3.15 21.30
CA THR A 280 -16.64 -4.20 22.03
C THR A 280 -16.34 -5.56 21.41
N ILE A 281 -16.38 -6.59 22.24
CA ILE A 281 -16.34 -7.99 21.79
C ILE A 281 -17.42 -8.77 22.54
N THR A 282 -18.18 -9.59 21.82
CA THR A 282 -19.24 -10.42 22.39
C THR A 282 -18.92 -11.89 22.14
N ALA A 283 -19.03 -12.73 23.17
CA ALA A 283 -18.91 -14.17 23.11
C ALA A 283 -20.28 -14.84 23.27
N THR A 284 -20.64 -15.73 22.35
CA THR A 284 -21.87 -16.54 22.42
C THR A 284 -21.57 -18.00 22.11
N SER A 285 -22.44 -18.91 22.54
CA SER A 285 -22.43 -20.29 22.02
C SER A 285 -22.67 -20.32 20.51
N SER A 286 -22.14 -21.35 19.83
CA SER A 286 -22.32 -21.58 18.39
C SER A 286 -22.38 -23.07 18.10
N GLY A 287 -23.16 -23.43 17.08
CA GLY A 287 -23.23 -24.78 16.54
C GLY A 287 -23.83 -25.82 17.51
N SER A 288 -23.67 -27.08 17.14
CA SER A 288 -23.97 -28.24 17.99
C SER A 288 -22.81 -29.22 17.89
N VAL A 289 -22.18 -29.53 19.02
CA VAL A 289 -21.08 -30.49 19.08
C VAL A 289 -21.63 -31.89 19.37
N ALA A 290 -21.18 -32.89 18.59
CA ALA A 290 -21.60 -34.28 18.79
C ALA A 290 -20.91 -34.91 20.00
N ASN A 291 -21.58 -35.87 20.65
CA ASN A 291 -21.02 -36.61 21.76
C ASN A 291 -19.72 -37.35 21.34
N PRO A 292 -18.59 -37.09 22.00
CA PRO A 292 -17.34 -37.73 21.68
C PRO A 292 -17.27 -39.14 22.26
N LYS A 293 -16.29 -39.91 21.77
CA LYS A 293 -16.07 -41.29 22.20
C LYS A 293 -14.91 -41.41 23.20
N ILE A 294 -14.99 -42.42 24.07
CA ILE A 294 -13.88 -42.81 24.95
C ILE A 294 -12.63 -43.08 24.10
N GLY A 295 -11.50 -42.46 24.45
CA GLY A 295 -10.23 -42.65 23.75
C GLY A 295 -10.11 -41.91 22.41
N GLN A 296 -11.08 -41.04 22.06
CA GLN A 296 -11.04 -40.25 20.84
C GLN A 296 -9.95 -39.19 20.92
N GLN A 297 -9.05 -39.19 19.93
CA GLN A 297 -8.10 -38.12 19.69
C GLN A 297 -8.75 -37.05 18.79
N ASP A 298 -8.30 -35.81 18.91
CA ASP A 298 -8.81 -34.66 18.15
C ASP A 298 -10.35 -34.57 18.18
N ALA A 299 -10.97 -34.82 19.34
CA ALA A 299 -12.41 -34.66 19.51
C ALA A 299 -12.79 -33.18 19.48
N LEU A 300 -13.84 -32.79 18.77
CA LEU A 300 -14.43 -31.45 18.92
C LEU A 300 -15.15 -31.42 20.28
N LEU A 301 -14.70 -30.54 21.18
CA LEU A 301 -15.17 -30.46 22.57
C LEU A 301 -15.96 -29.19 22.89
N ALA A 302 -15.76 -28.12 22.13
CA ALA A 302 -16.57 -26.90 22.27
C ALA A 302 -16.59 -26.09 20.97
N GLU A 303 -17.68 -25.36 20.74
CA GLU A 303 -17.77 -24.35 19.71
C GLU A 303 -18.42 -23.06 20.26
N PHE A 304 -17.80 -21.93 19.97
CA PHE A 304 -18.28 -20.61 20.38
C PHE A 304 -17.96 -19.56 19.32
N LYS A 305 -18.69 -18.45 19.35
CA LYS A 305 -18.54 -17.34 18.41
C LYS A 305 -18.07 -16.10 19.14
N LEU A 306 -17.11 -15.39 18.55
CA LEU A 306 -16.71 -14.05 18.96
C LEU A 306 -17.11 -13.04 17.89
N THR A 307 -17.74 -11.94 18.31
CA THR A 307 -18.20 -10.84 17.43
C THR A 307 -17.57 -9.53 17.87
N ALA A 308 -16.89 -8.83 16.97
CA ALA A 308 -16.38 -7.49 17.21
C ALA A 308 -17.46 -6.44 16.88
N GLY A 309 -17.57 -5.41 17.71
CA GLY A 309 -18.42 -4.25 17.42
C GLY A 309 -17.93 -3.45 16.21
N ALA A 310 -18.74 -2.49 15.75
CA ALA A 310 -18.43 -1.67 14.56
C ALA A 310 -17.38 -0.57 14.80
N ALA A 311 -16.94 -0.36 16.05
CA ALA A 311 -16.11 0.78 16.43
C ALA A 311 -14.65 0.65 15.97
N GLU A 312 -14.02 -0.50 16.18
CA GLU A 312 -12.60 -0.74 15.84
C GLU A 312 -12.30 -2.24 15.77
N ASP A 313 -11.18 -2.58 15.12
CA ASP A 313 -10.67 -3.95 15.09
C ASP A 313 -10.21 -4.36 16.49
N ILE A 314 -10.46 -5.62 16.86
CA ILE A 314 -10.13 -6.18 18.17
C ILE A 314 -8.95 -7.14 18.04
N SER A 315 -7.96 -6.97 18.92
CA SER A 315 -6.79 -7.84 19.03
C SER A 315 -6.94 -8.74 20.25
N ILE A 316 -7.18 -10.03 20.04
CA ILE A 316 -7.39 -11.04 21.09
C ILE A 316 -6.06 -11.69 21.44
N LYS A 317 -5.67 -11.64 22.72
CA LYS A 317 -4.41 -12.18 23.22
C LYS A 317 -4.58 -13.55 23.86
N GLN A 318 -5.70 -13.75 24.56
CA GLN A 318 -5.95 -14.95 25.33
C GLN A 318 -7.45 -15.22 25.43
N ILE A 319 -7.79 -16.51 25.43
CA ILE A 319 -9.13 -17.05 25.71
C ILE A 319 -8.94 -18.17 26.73
N ALA A 320 -9.74 -18.19 27.79
CA ALA A 320 -9.80 -19.29 28.74
C ALA A 320 -11.23 -19.84 28.84
N LEU A 321 -11.37 -21.15 29.01
CA LEU A 321 -12.65 -21.82 29.21
C LEU A 321 -12.54 -22.73 30.43
N THR A 322 -13.59 -22.75 31.25
CA THR A 322 -13.68 -23.61 32.42
C THR A 322 -14.31 -24.94 32.04
N GLU A 323 -13.69 -26.05 32.45
CA GLU A 323 -14.25 -27.39 32.40
C GLU A 323 -15.12 -27.62 33.65
N ALA A 324 -16.38 -28.01 33.46
CA ALA A 324 -17.31 -28.31 34.57
C ALA A 324 -18.08 -29.63 34.40
N GLY A 325 -17.56 -30.52 33.56
CA GLY A 325 -18.09 -31.85 33.37
C GLY A 325 -17.82 -32.77 34.57
N THR A 326 -18.24 -34.03 34.44
CA THR A 326 -17.97 -35.08 35.43
C THR A 326 -16.68 -35.85 35.14
N ILE A 327 -16.06 -35.60 33.97
CA ILE A 327 -14.78 -36.18 33.59
C ILE A 327 -13.66 -35.77 34.56
N THR A 328 -12.67 -36.64 34.73
CA THR A 328 -11.44 -36.26 35.45
C THR A 328 -10.57 -35.41 34.53
N ASN A 329 -10.23 -34.18 34.93
CA ASN A 329 -9.47 -33.21 34.11
C ASN A 329 -8.16 -33.74 33.52
N SER A 330 -7.43 -34.62 34.21
CA SER A 330 -6.21 -35.24 33.69
C SER A 330 -6.44 -36.23 32.54
N TYR A 331 -7.71 -36.55 32.22
CA TYR A 331 -8.09 -37.38 31.08
C TYR A 331 -8.40 -36.58 29.83
N LEU A 332 -8.28 -35.25 29.88
CA LEU A 332 -8.31 -34.38 28.71
C LEU A 332 -6.94 -33.73 28.49
N SER A 333 -6.41 -33.85 27.28
CA SER A 333 -5.10 -33.28 26.91
C SER A 333 -5.10 -32.68 25.51
N ASP A 334 -3.97 -32.05 25.15
CA ASP A 334 -3.66 -31.67 23.76
C ASP A 334 -4.73 -30.83 23.08
N PHE A 335 -5.21 -29.82 23.79
CA PHE A 335 -6.24 -28.93 23.29
C PHE A 335 -5.73 -28.02 22.18
N VAL A 336 -6.51 -27.92 21.11
CA VAL A 336 -6.23 -27.09 19.94
C VAL A 336 -7.41 -26.19 19.66
N LEU A 337 -7.17 -24.88 19.64
CA LEU A 337 -8.16 -23.89 19.22
C LEU A 337 -8.01 -23.65 17.71
N LYS A 338 -9.08 -23.92 16.95
CA LYS A 338 -9.13 -23.69 15.50
C LYS A 338 -10.12 -22.60 15.13
N GLN A 339 -9.81 -21.86 14.06
CA GLN A 339 -10.70 -20.92 13.40
C GLN A 339 -10.66 -21.22 11.89
N ALA A 340 -11.82 -21.53 11.29
CA ALA A 340 -11.93 -21.96 9.88
C ALA A 340 -10.93 -23.07 9.50
N GLY A 341 -10.79 -24.09 10.36
CA GLY A 341 -9.88 -25.23 10.16
C GLY A 341 -8.41 -24.94 10.46
N THR A 342 -8.01 -23.68 10.66
CA THR A 342 -6.62 -23.29 10.97
C THR A 342 -6.39 -23.25 12.47
N VAL A 343 -5.28 -23.82 12.94
CA VAL A 343 -4.87 -23.76 14.35
C VAL A 343 -4.43 -22.35 14.71
N VAL A 344 -5.04 -21.76 15.73
CA VAL A 344 -4.75 -20.39 16.18
C VAL A 344 -4.12 -20.31 17.58
N ALA A 345 -4.32 -21.33 18.43
CA ALA A 345 -3.67 -21.46 19.73
C ALA A 345 -3.76 -22.92 20.22
N ASN A 346 -2.90 -23.30 21.17
CA ASN A 346 -2.88 -24.63 21.79
C ASN A 346 -2.87 -24.50 23.32
N ALA A 347 -3.33 -25.54 24.02
CA ALA A 347 -3.19 -25.72 25.46
C ALA A 347 -2.97 -27.21 25.76
N SER A 348 -1.97 -27.57 26.58
CA SER A 348 -1.60 -28.98 26.74
C SER A 348 -2.49 -29.77 27.70
N ALA A 349 -3.20 -29.10 28.61
CA ALA A 349 -4.03 -29.73 29.64
C ALA A 349 -5.05 -28.74 30.22
N VAL A 350 -6.00 -29.27 30.99
CA VAL A 350 -6.80 -28.46 31.91
C VAL A 350 -5.91 -27.99 33.07
N GLY A 351 -5.77 -26.67 33.22
CA GLY A 351 -4.89 -26.03 34.17
C GLY A 351 -5.49 -25.87 35.58
N SER A 352 -4.85 -25.04 36.40
CA SER A 352 -5.38 -24.70 37.73
C SER A 352 -6.74 -24.01 37.64
N LYS A 353 -7.62 -24.25 38.62
CA LYS A 353 -9.02 -23.77 38.64
C LYS A 353 -9.84 -24.27 37.45
N ASP A 354 -9.51 -25.46 36.94
CA ASP A 354 -10.24 -26.14 35.88
C ASP A 354 -10.27 -25.38 34.53
N LEU A 355 -9.29 -24.50 34.30
CA LEU A 355 -9.21 -23.64 33.11
C LEU A 355 -8.36 -24.26 31.99
N VAL A 356 -8.91 -24.37 30.79
CA VAL A 356 -8.14 -24.55 29.55
C VAL A 356 -7.83 -23.17 28.98
N THR A 357 -6.55 -22.81 28.96
CA THR A 357 -6.10 -21.45 28.63
C THR A 357 -5.36 -21.43 27.30
N PHE A 358 -5.94 -20.77 26.30
CA PHE A 358 -5.37 -20.56 24.98
C PHE A 358 -4.70 -19.19 24.90
N VAL A 359 -3.38 -19.17 24.80
CA VAL A 359 -2.60 -17.95 24.54
C VAL A 359 -2.21 -17.91 23.08
N PHE A 360 -2.58 -16.83 22.39
CA PHE A 360 -2.26 -16.66 20.98
C PHE A 360 -0.80 -16.21 20.84
N THR A 361 0.02 -17.00 20.14
CA THR A 361 1.45 -16.67 19.89
C THR A 361 1.60 -15.35 19.14
N THR A 362 0.68 -15.09 18.20
CA THR A 362 0.41 -13.76 17.62
C THR A 362 -1.04 -13.43 17.90
N PRO A 363 -1.36 -12.29 18.55
CA PRO A 363 -2.74 -11.93 18.86
C PRO A 363 -3.67 -12.05 17.65
N PHE A 364 -4.80 -12.73 17.82
CA PHE A 364 -5.77 -12.91 16.75
C PHE A 364 -6.51 -11.60 16.49
N THR A 365 -6.54 -11.18 15.23
CA THR A 365 -7.24 -9.95 14.84
C THR A 365 -8.65 -10.31 14.40
N LEU A 366 -9.63 -9.75 15.09
CA LEU A 366 -11.03 -9.78 14.70
C LEU A 366 -11.41 -8.41 14.15
N GLU A 367 -11.62 -8.30 12.84
CA GLU A 367 -11.93 -7.02 12.21
C GLU A 367 -13.28 -6.47 12.69
N LYS A 368 -13.41 -5.14 12.72
CA LYS A 368 -14.63 -4.47 13.19
C LYS A 368 -15.88 -4.96 12.47
N GLY A 369 -16.96 -5.16 13.22
CA GLY A 369 -18.24 -5.64 12.71
C GLY A 369 -18.24 -7.08 12.20
N GLN A 370 -17.13 -7.81 12.35
CA GLN A 370 -17.03 -9.21 11.94
C GLN A 370 -17.29 -10.17 13.09
N GLU A 371 -17.69 -11.39 12.74
CA GLU A 371 -17.78 -12.52 13.64
C GLU A 371 -16.92 -13.69 13.16
N ARG A 372 -16.40 -14.48 14.09
CA ARG A 372 -15.63 -15.70 13.83
C ARG A 372 -16.07 -16.79 14.78
N VAL A 373 -16.26 -17.99 14.24
CA VAL A 373 -16.53 -19.21 15.03
C VAL A 373 -15.20 -19.88 15.35
N PHE A 374 -15.04 -20.25 16.61
CA PHE A 374 -13.89 -20.93 17.16
C PHE A 374 -14.30 -22.31 17.66
N GLN A 375 -13.44 -23.28 17.40
CA GLN A 375 -13.66 -24.69 17.72
C GLN A 375 -12.51 -25.19 18.59
N VAL A 376 -12.84 -25.77 19.73
CA VAL A 376 -11.88 -26.39 20.65
C VAL A 376 -11.85 -27.88 20.38
N TYR A 377 -10.70 -28.36 19.96
CA TYR A 377 -10.40 -29.78 19.85
C TYR A 377 -9.57 -30.24 21.05
N GLY A 378 -9.63 -31.52 21.42
CA GLY A 378 -8.75 -32.11 22.43
C GLY A 378 -8.84 -33.62 22.46
N ASP A 379 -7.88 -34.24 23.14
CA ASP A 379 -7.74 -35.68 23.25
C ASP A 379 -8.42 -36.20 24.53
N ILE A 380 -9.06 -37.36 24.42
CA ILE A 380 -9.81 -38.00 25.51
C ILE A 380 -9.13 -39.32 25.86
N SER A 381 -8.76 -39.49 27.14
CA SER A 381 -8.12 -40.71 27.60
C SER A 381 -9.03 -41.93 27.50
N GLY A 382 -8.46 -43.10 27.16
CA GLY A 382 -9.13 -44.39 27.25
C GLY A 382 -9.47 -44.83 28.69
N GLN A 383 -8.96 -44.13 29.72
CA GLN A 383 -9.28 -44.36 31.13
C GLN A 383 -10.61 -43.73 31.59
N THR A 384 -11.28 -42.98 30.71
CA THR A 384 -12.57 -42.34 30.99
C THR A 384 -13.70 -43.36 31.12
N ARG A 385 -14.78 -42.99 31.82
CA ARG A 385 -15.96 -43.86 31.98
C ARG A 385 -17.02 -43.50 30.95
N SER A 386 -17.79 -44.51 30.55
CA SER A 386 -19.02 -44.27 29.78
C SER A 386 -19.96 -43.38 30.58
N ALA A 387 -20.60 -42.43 29.91
CA ALA A 387 -21.46 -41.39 30.50
C ALA A 387 -20.76 -40.28 31.32
N ASP A 388 -19.44 -40.26 31.44
CA ASP A 388 -18.74 -39.04 31.90
C ASP A 388 -19.09 -37.87 30.96
N THR A 389 -19.25 -36.67 31.53
CA THR A 389 -19.62 -35.46 30.78
C THR A 389 -18.45 -34.50 30.66
N ILE A 390 -18.40 -33.75 29.56
CA ILE A 390 -17.48 -32.62 29.31
C ILE A 390 -18.32 -31.38 29.09
N ILE A 391 -18.00 -30.27 29.77
CA ILE A 391 -18.71 -28.99 29.63
C ILE A 391 -17.70 -27.85 29.63
N PHE A 392 -17.69 -27.04 28.56
CA PHE A 392 -16.87 -25.81 28.49
C PHE A 392 -17.74 -24.55 28.46
N TYR A 393 -17.37 -23.57 29.28
CA TYR A 393 -18.02 -22.26 29.36
C TYR A 393 -17.02 -21.18 29.83
N PHE A 394 -17.41 -19.91 29.80
CA PHE A 394 -16.62 -18.80 30.34
C PHE A 394 -17.10 -18.45 31.75
N ASP A 395 -16.25 -18.57 32.76
CA ASP A 395 -16.64 -18.24 34.15
C ASP A 395 -16.57 -16.74 34.43
N SER A 396 -15.71 -16.02 33.69
CA SER A 396 -15.48 -14.60 33.91
C SER A 396 -15.28 -13.83 32.61
N LYS A 397 -15.67 -12.55 32.61
CA LYS A 397 -15.28 -11.60 31.55
C LYS A 397 -13.76 -11.51 31.38
N ALA A 398 -12.98 -11.77 32.42
CA ALA A 398 -11.52 -11.78 32.34
C ALA A 398 -10.94 -12.94 31.50
N ASP A 399 -11.75 -13.95 31.19
CA ASP A 399 -11.34 -15.12 30.42
C ASP A 399 -11.11 -14.79 28.94
N VAL A 400 -11.62 -13.65 28.46
CA VAL A 400 -11.31 -13.11 27.13
C VAL A 400 -10.47 -11.85 27.30
N GLN A 401 -9.17 -11.93 26.99
CA GLN A 401 -8.28 -10.77 27.01
C GLN A 401 -8.13 -10.21 25.60
N ALA A 402 -8.67 -9.02 25.38
CA ALA A 402 -8.63 -8.35 24.09
C ALA A 402 -8.42 -6.84 24.20
N THR A 403 -7.82 -6.26 23.16
CA THR A 403 -7.49 -4.83 23.09
C THR A 403 -7.98 -4.25 21.76
N GLY A 404 -8.63 -3.09 21.81
CA GLY A 404 -8.97 -2.32 20.61
C GLY A 404 -7.71 -1.79 19.93
N LYS A 405 -7.60 -1.96 18.62
CA LYS A 405 -6.40 -1.58 17.86
C LYS A 405 -6.28 -0.08 17.55
N LEU A 406 -7.39 0.67 17.57
CA LEU A 406 -7.40 2.09 17.26
C LEU A 406 -6.86 2.91 18.43
N TYR A 407 -7.30 2.61 19.65
CA TYR A 407 -6.94 3.39 20.84
C TYR A 407 -6.00 2.65 21.81
N GLY A 408 -5.78 1.35 21.63
CA GLY A 408 -4.88 0.55 22.47
C GLY A 408 -5.43 0.24 23.87
N PHE A 409 -6.72 0.46 24.12
CA PHE A 409 -7.37 0.14 25.40
C PHE A 409 -7.97 -1.26 25.40
N THR A 410 -7.89 -1.92 26.55
CA THR A 410 -8.54 -3.22 26.78
C THR A 410 -10.05 -3.08 26.71
N VAL A 411 -10.69 -4.02 26.01
CA VAL A 411 -12.15 -4.03 25.83
C VAL A 411 -12.81 -4.89 26.90
N ASN A 412 -14.01 -4.51 27.33
CA ASN A 412 -14.80 -5.32 28.24
C ASN A 412 -15.64 -6.32 27.43
N PRO A 413 -15.36 -7.64 27.49
CA PRO A 413 -16.15 -8.61 26.74
C PRO A 413 -17.56 -8.73 27.33
N ASP A 414 -18.52 -8.97 26.45
CA ASP A 414 -19.85 -9.39 26.84
C ASP A 414 -20.03 -10.87 26.53
N ILE A 415 -20.36 -11.66 27.55
CA ILE A 415 -20.48 -13.12 27.42
C ILE A 415 -21.94 -13.43 27.65
N ILE A 416 -22.58 -14.08 26.67
CA ILE A 416 -24.03 -14.27 26.65
C ILE A 416 -24.33 -15.73 26.33
N GLY A 417 -25.00 -16.44 27.23
CA GLY A 417 -25.51 -17.79 26.97
C GLY A 417 -24.40 -18.83 26.82
N ILE A 418 -23.28 -18.60 27.49
CA ILE A 418 -22.14 -19.51 27.67
C ILE A 418 -21.30 -19.06 28.90
N ASP A 419 -21.94 -18.39 29.87
CA ASP A 419 -21.31 -17.82 31.06
C ASP A 419 -21.56 -18.63 32.34
N THR A 420 -22.27 -19.76 32.22
CA THR A 420 -22.47 -20.74 33.28
C THR A 420 -22.36 -22.17 32.76
N SER A 421 -22.09 -23.13 33.65
CA SER A 421 -22.02 -24.55 33.28
C SER A 421 -23.36 -25.11 32.73
N SER A 422 -24.50 -24.52 33.08
CA SER A 422 -25.81 -24.90 32.53
C SER A 422 -26.06 -24.40 31.10
N GLU A 423 -25.30 -23.39 30.67
CA GLU A 423 -25.41 -22.80 29.33
C GLU A 423 -24.32 -23.33 28.37
N GLY A 424 -23.27 -23.95 28.93
CA GLY A 424 -22.27 -24.68 28.16
C GLY A 424 -22.85 -25.92 27.47
N GLN A 425 -22.22 -26.32 26.36
CA GLN A 425 -22.61 -27.54 25.63
C GLN A 425 -22.24 -28.76 26.46
N THR A 426 -23.23 -29.58 26.85
CA THR A 426 -22.98 -30.84 27.58
C THR A 426 -22.72 -31.98 26.62
N LEU A 427 -21.48 -32.47 26.61
CA LEU A 427 -21.08 -33.64 25.84
C LEU A 427 -21.04 -34.85 26.75
N THR A 428 -21.75 -35.92 26.40
CA THR A 428 -21.77 -37.17 27.17
C THR A 428 -20.94 -38.22 26.45
N LEU A 429 -19.89 -38.74 27.09
CA LEU A 429 -18.99 -39.72 26.50
C LEU A 429 -19.72 -41.02 26.16
N ALA A 430 -19.56 -41.45 24.91
CA ALA A 430 -20.04 -42.74 24.42
C ALA A 430 -18.89 -43.75 24.29
N GLY A 431 -19.07 -44.99 24.73
CA GLY A 431 -18.03 -46.02 24.61
C GLY A 431 -18.29 -47.25 25.47
N GLY A 432 -17.57 -48.33 25.17
CA GLY A 432 -17.61 -49.61 25.88
C GLY A 432 -16.23 -50.02 26.39
N THR A 433 -16.06 -51.30 26.77
CA THR A 433 -14.75 -51.87 27.13
C THR A 433 -13.72 -51.69 26.02
N VAL A 434 -14.17 -51.77 24.77
CA VAL A 434 -13.38 -51.42 23.58
C VAL A 434 -14.14 -50.38 22.78
N THR A 435 -13.49 -49.29 22.40
CA THR A 435 -14.11 -48.21 21.64
C THR A 435 -13.33 -47.97 20.36
N ILE A 436 -14.05 -47.87 19.23
CA ILE A 436 -13.49 -47.73 17.89
C ILE A 436 -13.90 -46.38 17.31
N THR A 437 -12.92 -45.66 16.79
CA THR A 437 -13.09 -44.36 16.14
C THR A 437 -12.43 -44.39 14.77
N PHE A 438 -13.16 -43.99 13.73
CA PHE A 438 -12.59 -43.72 12.41
C PHE A 438 -12.08 -42.29 12.39
N ASN A 439 -10.84 -42.10 11.94
CA ASN A 439 -10.13 -40.83 12.00
C ASN A 439 -9.94 -40.18 10.61
N GLY A 440 -10.27 -40.87 9.51
CA GLY A 440 -10.03 -40.40 8.15
C GLY A 440 -9.25 -41.42 7.30
N PRO A 441 -8.63 -41.03 6.17
CA PRO A 441 -8.65 -39.69 5.56
C PRO A 441 -10.04 -39.32 5.03
N ILE A 442 -10.27 -38.04 4.69
CA ILE A 442 -11.45 -37.61 3.92
C ILE A 442 -11.44 -38.23 2.51
N THR A 443 -12.56 -38.21 1.78
CA THR A 443 -12.60 -38.59 0.36
C THR A 443 -11.45 -37.91 -0.39
N GLY A 444 -10.68 -38.68 -1.16
CA GLY A 444 -9.45 -38.19 -1.77
C GLY A 444 -9.05 -38.91 -3.05
N ASP A 445 -8.24 -38.24 -3.86
CA ASP A 445 -7.65 -38.82 -5.07
C ASP A 445 -6.40 -39.63 -4.69
N LEU A 446 -6.29 -40.86 -5.18
CA LEU A 446 -5.12 -41.71 -5.12
C LEU A 446 -4.32 -41.52 -6.40
N ALA A 447 -3.05 -41.11 -6.32
CA ALA A 447 -2.21 -41.08 -7.49
C ALA A 447 -1.96 -42.51 -7.98
N ILE A 448 -2.20 -42.77 -9.27
CA ILE A 448 -1.77 -44.02 -9.92
C ILE A 448 -0.25 -44.18 -9.70
N ARG A 449 0.22 -45.39 -9.38
CA ARG A 449 1.60 -45.69 -8.90
C ARG A 449 1.94 -45.10 -7.52
N GLY A 450 0.95 -44.68 -6.75
CA GLY A 450 1.14 -44.35 -5.34
C GLY A 450 1.59 -45.60 -4.58
N GLN A 451 2.59 -45.45 -3.71
CA GLN A 451 3.04 -46.51 -2.82
C GLN A 451 2.66 -46.18 -1.38
N ASP A 452 2.26 -47.18 -0.62
CA ASP A 452 1.91 -47.07 0.80
C ASP A 452 0.96 -45.90 1.11
N VAL A 453 0.00 -45.67 0.20
CA VAL A 453 -0.96 -44.57 0.32
C VAL A 453 -1.97 -44.91 1.41
N GLU A 454 -2.11 -44.00 2.38
CA GLU A 454 -3.07 -44.17 3.47
C GLU A 454 -4.50 -44.04 2.97
N VAL A 455 -5.30 -45.07 3.19
CA VAL A 455 -6.69 -45.15 2.71
C VAL A 455 -7.70 -45.30 3.85
N TYR A 456 -7.25 -45.59 5.07
CA TYR A 456 -8.11 -45.73 6.24
C TYR A 456 -7.32 -45.57 7.54
N ASN A 457 -7.81 -44.78 8.48
CA ASN A 457 -7.18 -44.50 9.76
C ASN A 457 -8.20 -44.68 10.89
N PHE A 458 -7.83 -45.39 11.94
CA PHE A 458 -8.73 -45.68 13.05
C PHE A 458 -7.99 -45.83 14.38
N THR A 459 -8.66 -45.47 15.45
CA THR A 459 -8.20 -45.65 16.83
C THR A 459 -9.01 -46.73 17.51
N ILE A 460 -8.33 -47.62 18.24
CA ILE A 460 -8.95 -48.53 19.20
C ILE A 460 -8.50 -48.13 20.60
N ALA A 461 -9.47 -47.82 21.46
CA ALA A 461 -9.26 -47.54 22.88
C ALA A 461 -9.80 -48.69 23.73
N ALA A 462 -9.07 -49.05 24.80
CA ALA A 462 -9.45 -50.14 25.68
C ALA A 462 -9.50 -49.69 27.14
N ALA A 463 -10.62 -49.95 27.83
CA ALA A 463 -10.76 -49.68 29.27
C ALA A 463 -10.05 -50.74 30.14
N ASN A 464 -9.85 -51.95 29.60
CA ASN A 464 -9.18 -53.09 30.24
C ASN A 464 -7.96 -53.51 29.41
N ASN A 465 -7.08 -54.34 29.96
CA ASN A 465 -6.04 -54.97 29.15
C ASN A 465 -6.73 -55.94 28.17
N VAL A 466 -6.59 -55.70 26.86
CA VAL A 466 -7.24 -56.51 25.83
C VAL A 466 -6.26 -57.04 24.80
N GLU A 467 -6.56 -58.23 24.30
CA GLU A 467 -5.90 -58.90 23.18
C GLU A 467 -6.89 -58.99 22.01
N ILE A 468 -6.58 -58.35 20.89
CA ILE A 468 -7.32 -58.46 19.64
C ILE A 468 -6.66 -59.57 18.80
N LYS A 469 -7.45 -60.55 18.37
CA LYS A 469 -7.00 -61.73 17.62
C LYS A 469 -7.34 -61.68 16.14
N ASN A 470 -8.42 -60.97 15.78
CA ASN A 470 -8.83 -60.84 14.39
C ASN A 470 -9.25 -59.40 14.11
N LEU A 471 -8.62 -58.78 13.13
CA LEU A 471 -9.09 -57.56 12.49
C LEU A 471 -9.66 -57.92 11.12
N ARG A 472 -10.92 -57.54 10.85
CA ARG A 472 -11.59 -57.83 9.58
C ARG A 472 -11.95 -56.55 8.87
N PHE A 473 -11.54 -56.45 7.62
CA PHE A 473 -11.88 -55.37 6.73
C PHE A 473 -12.70 -55.88 5.55
N TYR A 474 -13.50 -55.01 4.96
CA TYR A 474 -14.04 -55.17 3.63
C TYR A 474 -13.49 -54.04 2.77
N ALA A 475 -12.78 -54.40 1.70
CA ALA A 475 -12.27 -53.47 0.72
C ALA A 475 -13.14 -53.61 -0.53
N SER A 476 -13.90 -52.56 -0.86
CA SER A 476 -14.74 -52.52 -2.06
C SER A 476 -14.08 -51.70 -3.15
N THR A 477 -14.13 -52.21 -4.38
CA THR A 477 -13.63 -51.54 -5.57
C THR A 477 -14.76 -51.25 -6.58
N THR A 478 -14.68 -50.13 -7.29
CA THR A 478 -15.58 -49.76 -8.39
C THR A 478 -14.74 -49.32 -9.60
N GLY A 479 -15.12 -49.73 -10.81
CA GLY A 479 -14.39 -49.41 -12.05
C GLY A 479 -13.37 -50.48 -12.48
N MET A 480 -12.83 -51.25 -11.53
CA MET A 480 -11.76 -52.23 -11.78
C MET A 480 -12.07 -53.29 -12.85
N ILE A 481 -11.12 -53.51 -13.76
CA ILE A 481 -11.06 -54.61 -14.74
C ILE A 481 -9.86 -55.55 -14.49
N ALA A 482 -9.68 -56.56 -15.35
CA ALA A 482 -8.62 -57.56 -15.17
C ALA A 482 -7.23 -56.96 -15.43
N GLY A 483 -6.35 -57.02 -14.42
CA GLY A 483 -5.01 -56.44 -14.46
C GLY A 483 -4.82 -55.25 -13.52
N GLU A 484 -5.91 -54.70 -13.01
CA GLU A 484 -5.93 -53.56 -12.09
C GLU A 484 -6.02 -54.00 -10.62
N GLY A 485 -5.68 -53.09 -9.71
CA GLY A 485 -5.86 -53.33 -8.29
C GLY A 485 -5.22 -52.31 -7.35
N PHE A 486 -5.34 -52.64 -6.06
CA PHE A 486 -4.69 -51.96 -4.95
C PHE A 486 -3.87 -53.00 -4.17
N PRO A 487 -2.64 -53.31 -4.61
CA PRO A 487 -1.79 -54.29 -3.95
C PRO A 487 -1.30 -53.81 -2.58
N ASP A 488 -0.68 -54.72 -1.83
CA ASP A 488 0.00 -54.42 -0.56
C ASP A 488 -0.89 -53.76 0.52
N MET A 489 -2.17 -54.14 0.60
CA MET A 489 -3.04 -53.72 1.70
C MET A 489 -2.51 -54.26 3.02
N LYS A 490 -2.09 -53.38 3.93
CA LYS A 490 -1.53 -53.74 5.24
C LYS A 490 -1.86 -52.69 6.31
N VAL A 491 -1.82 -53.11 7.58
CA VAL A 491 -2.10 -52.25 8.74
C VAL A 491 -0.79 -51.85 9.42
N TRP A 492 -0.66 -50.57 9.74
CA TRP A 492 0.45 -49.98 10.48
C TRP A 492 0.01 -49.52 11.86
N ASP A 493 0.86 -49.71 12.87
CA ASP A 493 0.79 -48.94 14.11
C ASP A 493 1.49 -47.59 13.89
N THR A 494 0.72 -46.51 14.03
CA THR A 494 1.18 -45.16 13.71
C THR A 494 2.21 -44.62 14.70
N LEU A 495 2.18 -45.06 15.96
CA LEU A 495 3.10 -44.61 17.00
C LEU A 495 4.48 -45.24 16.84
N SER A 496 4.51 -46.55 16.57
CA SER A 496 5.77 -47.27 16.33
C SER A 496 6.27 -47.13 14.89
N ASN A 497 5.43 -46.60 13.99
CA ASN A 497 5.67 -46.50 12.56
C ASN A 497 6.10 -47.85 11.95
N ALA A 498 5.39 -48.92 12.31
CA ALA A 498 5.68 -50.28 11.92
C ALA A 498 4.43 -50.98 11.35
N VAL A 499 4.63 -51.82 10.33
CA VAL A 499 3.60 -52.73 9.81
C VAL A 499 3.34 -53.83 10.85
N ILE A 500 2.06 -54.07 11.17
CA ILE A 500 1.64 -55.02 12.20
C ILE A 500 0.83 -56.21 11.65
N THR A 501 0.60 -56.26 10.33
CA THR A 501 -0.08 -57.37 9.65
C THR A 501 0.73 -57.86 8.44
N SER A 502 0.36 -59.01 7.90
CA SER A 502 0.75 -59.36 6.52
C SER A 502 0.12 -58.41 5.49
N ALA A 503 0.64 -58.43 4.27
CA ALA A 503 0.08 -57.73 3.11
C ALA A 503 -0.98 -58.58 2.38
N THR A 504 -1.94 -57.95 1.73
CA THR A 504 -2.96 -58.61 0.90
C THR A 504 -3.31 -57.73 -0.29
N ASP A 505 -3.41 -58.30 -1.49
CA ASP A 505 -3.76 -57.52 -2.68
C ASP A 505 -5.28 -57.43 -2.86
N VAL A 506 -5.78 -56.23 -3.17
CA VAL A 506 -7.19 -55.97 -3.43
C VAL A 506 -7.38 -55.69 -4.93
N THR A 507 -7.67 -56.75 -5.70
CA THR A 507 -7.98 -56.65 -7.14
C THR A 507 -9.49 -56.62 -7.40
N THR A 508 -10.29 -57.11 -6.45
CA THR A 508 -11.76 -57.07 -6.48
C THR A 508 -12.32 -56.89 -5.08
N SER A 509 -13.58 -56.45 -5.00
CA SER A 509 -14.28 -56.26 -3.73
C SER A 509 -14.26 -57.53 -2.87
N SER A 510 -13.58 -57.51 -1.72
CA SER A 510 -13.31 -58.71 -0.92
C SER A 510 -13.17 -58.43 0.59
N ASN A 511 -13.36 -59.49 1.39
CA ASN A 511 -13.09 -59.46 2.83
C ASN A 511 -11.61 -59.77 3.06
N VAL A 512 -10.95 -58.97 3.89
CA VAL A 512 -9.56 -59.17 4.33
C VAL A 512 -9.56 -59.41 5.84
N THR A 513 -8.99 -60.53 6.29
CA THR A 513 -8.91 -60.87 7.72
C THR A 513 -7.46 -61.05 8.13
N TYR A 514 -7.01 -60.24 9.09
CA TYR A 514 -5.70 -60.37 9.70
C TYR A 514 -5.84 -61.05 11.07
N THR A 515 -5.06 -62.11 11.29
CA THR A 515 -5.08 -62.91 12.53
C THR A 515 -3.92 -62.59 13.47
N ASP A 516 -3.15 -61.55 13.15
CA ASP A 516 -2.07 -61.05 13.99
C ASP A 516 -2.60 -60.53 15.33
N VAL A 517 -1.90 -60.86 16.41
CA VAL A 517 -2.34 -60.55 17.77
C VAL A 517 -1.88 -59.15 18.16
N ILE A 518 -2.84 -58.31 18.60
CA ILE A 518 -2.59 -56.94 19.02
C ILE A 518 -2.98 -56.77 20.48
N ASN A 519 -2.01 -56.40 21.32
CA ASN A 519 -2.25 -56.09 22.73
C ASN A 519 -2.42 -54.58 22.94
N ILE A 520 -3.46 -54.22 23.69
CA ILE A 520 -3.75 -52.85 24.12
C ILE A 520 -3.92 -52.87 25.65
N ASN A 521 -3.11 -52.09 26.35
CA ASN A 521 -3.18 -52.05 27.81
C ASN A 521 -4.42 -51.28 28.28
N ALA A 522 -4.87 -51.54 29.51
CA ALA A 522 -5.96 -50.81 30.14
C ALA A 522 -5.69 -49.29 30.11
N GLY A 523 -6.69 -48.52 29.66
CA GLY A 523 -6.60 -47.08 29.54
C GLY A 523 -5.89 -46.57 28.28
N GLN A 524 -5.35 -47.46 27.44
CA GLN A 524 -4.59 -47.08 26.25
C GLN A 524 -5.50 -46.92 25.03
N SER A 525 -5.21 -45.89 24.23
CA SER A 525 -5.66 -45.75 22.84
C SER A 525 -4.50 -46.06 21.90
N LYS A 526 -4.72 -46.89 20.88
CA LYS A 526 -3.76 -47.11 19.80
C LYS A 526 -4.38 -46.75 18.46
N THR A 527 -3.63 -45.98 17.67
CA THR A 527 -4.05 -45.54 16.34
C THR A 527 -3.32 -46.34 15.27
N TYR A 528 -4.10 -46.84 14.32
CA TYR A 528 -3.65 -47.64 13.21
C TYR A 528 -4.06 -47.01 11.89
N LYS A 529 -3.28 -47.26 10.85
CA LYS A 529 -3.63 -46.89 9.47
C LYS A 529 -3.53 -48.09 8.54
N VAL A 530 -4.37 -48.11 7.52
CA VAL A 530 -4.30 -49.05 6.40
C VAL A 530 -3.68 -48.31 5.23
N THR A 531 -2.63 -48.89 4.66
CA THR A 531 -2.03 -48.41 3.41
C THR A 531 -2.26 -49.42 2.30
N VAL A 532 -2.26 -48.93 1.05
CA VAL A 532 -2.23 -49.73 -0.17
C VAL A 532 -1.26 -49.12 -1.16
N ASP A 533 -0.75 -49.93 -2.07
CA ASP A 533 -0.19 -49.47 -3.32
C ASP A 533 -1.32 -49.28 -4.35
N VAL A 534 -1.10 -48.42 -5.34
CA VAL A 534 -2.05 -48.15 -6.43
C VAL A 534 -1.43 -48.66 -7.71
N ASP A 535 -2.03 -49.68 -8.34
CA ASP A 535 -1.48 -50.30 -9.54
C ASP A 535 -1.28 -49.26 -10.66
N SER A 536 -0.23 -49.43 -11.46
CA SER A 536 0.05 -48.58 -12.61
C SER A 536 -0.95 -48.74 -13.74
N ASP A 537 -1.67 -49.86 -13.76
CA ASP A 537 -2.65 -50.19 -14.79
C ASP A 537 -4.06 -49.69 -14.44
N ASN A 538 -4.30 -49.19 -13.22
CA ASN A 538 -5.60 -48.59 -12.83
C ASN A 538 -5.96 -47.42 -13.76
N ASP A 539 -7.24 -47.32 -14.12
CA ASP A 539 -7.78 -46.23 -14.91
C ASP A 539 -8.08 -44.98 -14.06
N ASP A 540 -8.13 -43.82 -14.73
CA ASP A 540 -8.58 -42.57 -14.09
C ASP A 540 -10.07 -42.68 -13.72
N GLY A 541 -10.38 -42.63 -12.43
CA GLY A 541 -11.75 -42.74 -11.92
C GLY A 541 -12.06 -44.03 -11.17
N ASP A 542 -11.16 -45.00 -11.13
CA ASP A 542 -11.33 -46.20 -10.31
C ASP A 542 -11.38 -45.89 -8.83
N VAL A 543 -12.17 -46.64 -8.06
CA VAL A 543 -12.41 -46.31 -6.64
C VAL A 543 -12.08 -47.48 -5.73
N LEU A 544 -11.42 -47.18 -4.60
CA LEU A 544 -11.27 -48.05 -3.43
C LEU A 544 -12.01 -47.46 -2.23
N LYS A 545 -12.67 -48.31 -1.44
CA LYS A 545 -13.20 -47.95 -0.12
C LYS A 545 -12.92 -49.07 0.87
N VAL A 546 -12.32 -48.72 2.00
CA VAL A 546 -12.00 -49.66 3.08
C VAL A 546 -12.97 -49.47 4.24
N GLN A 547 -13.43 -50.58 4.81
CA GLN A 547 -14.36 -50.59 5.94
C GLN A 547 -13.86 -51.59 6.98
N LEU A 548 -13.80 -51.18 8.25
CA LEU A 548 -13.58 -52.12 9.36
C LEU A 548 -14.91 -52.81 9.68
N LEU A 549 -14.95 -54.13 9.61
CA LEU A 549 -16.15 -54.92 9.88
C LEU A 549 -16.38 -55.07 11.39
N ALA A 550 -17.61 -55.37 11.79
CA ALA A 550 -17.96 -55.64 13.18
C ALA A 550 -17.15 -56.81 13.75
N PHE A 551 -16.78 -56.72 15.03
CA PHE A 551 -16.15 -57.81 15.75
C PHE A 551 -17.17 -58.93 16.04
N THR A 552 -16.67 -60.15 16.00
CA THR A 552 -17.38 -61.40 16.31
C THR A 552 -16.92 -61.95 17.66
N LEU A 553 -17.75 -62.79 18.28
CA LEU A 553 -17.45 -63.31 19.61
C LEU A 553 -16.14 -64.12 19.58
N GLY A 554 -15.19 -63.73 20.44
CA GLY A 554 -13.88 -64.38 20.55
C GLY A 554 -12.73 -63.64 19.84
N ASP A 555 -13.03 -62.59 19.08
CA ASP A 555 -11.99 -61.76 18.45
C ASP A 555 -11.25 -60.86 19.43
N VAL A 556 -11.91 -60.44 20.52
CA VAL A 556 -11.29 -59.62 21.56
C VAL A 556 -11.39 -60.32 22.91
N LYS A 557 -10.25 -60.51 23.56
CA LYS A 557 -10.13 -61.13 24.87
C LYS A 557 -9.72 -60.09 25.90
N ASN A 558 -10.44 -60.04 27.01
CA ASN A 558 -10.05 -59.28 28.19
C ASN A 558 -9.03 -60.11 28.98
N LEU A 559 -7.82 -59.57 29.14
CA LEU A 559 -6.71 -60.22 29.82
C LEU A 559 -6.80 -60.10 31.34
N ASP A 560 -7.57 -59.14 31.87
CA ASP A 560 -7.70 -58.91 33.31
C ASP A 560 -8.56 -59.98 33.98
N ASN A 561 -9.57 -60.49 33.27
CA ASN A 561 -10.46 -61.55 33.76
C ASN A 561 -10.43 -62.82 32.91
N ASN A 562 -9.57 -62.86 31.87
CA ASN A 562 -9.38 -63.99 30.96
C ASN A 562 -10.66 -64.44 30.21
N GLN A 563 -11.66 -63.56 30.06
CA GLN A 563 -12.91 -63.80 29.31
C GLN A 563 -12.93 -63.03 27.97
N ASN A 564 -13.81 -63.42 27.05
CA ASN A 564 -14.04 -62.63 25.83
C ASN A 564 -14.80 -61.34 26.17
N VAL A 565 -14.44 -60.22 25.53
CA VAL A 565 -15.22 -58.98 25.63
C VAL A 565 -16.59 -59.21 25.01
N ALA A 566 -17.67 -58.84 25.70
CA ALA A 566 -19.01 -58.96 25.15
C ALA A 566 -19.17 -58.02 23.96
N LEU A 567 -19.87 -58.45 22.90
CA LEU A 567 -20.04 -57.65 21.68
C LEU A 567 -20.75 -56.31 21.93
N ALA A 568 -21.62 -56.25 22.95
CA ALA A 568 -22.28 -55.00 23.37
C ALA A 568 -21.32 -54.01 24.04
N ASP A 569 -20.19 -54.49 24.56
CA ASP A 569 -19.14 -53.68 25.18
C ASP A 569 -18.05 -53.26 24.16
N ILE A 570 -18.23 -53.57 22.88
CA ILE A 570 -17.43 -53.04 21.78
C ILE A 570 -18.26 -51.96 21.09
N VAL A 571 -17.78 -50.72 21.06
CA VAL A 571 -18.57 -49.57 20.61
C VAL A 571 -17.85 -48.76 19.53
N PRO A 572 -18.41 -48.63 18.31
CA PRO A 572 -19.53 -49.40 17.77
C PRO A 572 -19.11 -50.83 17.42
N ASN A 573 -19.94 -51.83 17.71
CA ASN A 573 -19.80 -53.16 17.09
C ASN A 573 -20.63 -53.27 15.81
N ALA A 574 -20.33 -52.42 14.84
CA ALA A 574 -20.95 -52.36 13.52
C ALA A 574 -19.87 -52.05 12.47
N THR A 575 -20.18 -52.19 11.18
CA THR A 575 -19.23 -51.81 10.12
C THR A 575 -18.91 -50.32 10.20
N VAL A 576 -17.64 -50.00 10.43
CA VAL A 576 -17.11 -48.63 10.47
C VAL A 576 -16.55 -48.29 9.09
N SER A 577 -17.33 -47.55 8.31
CA SER A 577 -17.00 -47.25 6.91
C SER A 577 -16.01 -46.11 6.79
N GLY A 578 -15.01 -46.28 5.92
CA GLY A 578 -14.14 -45.21 5.47
C GLY A 578 -14.76 -44.43 4.32
N ASN A 579 -13.98 -43.52 3.77
CA ASN A 579 -14.37 -42.73 2.61
C ASN A 579 -13.97 -43.42 1.30
N GLU A 580 -14.60 -43.02 0.20
CA GLU A 580 -14.20 -43.44 -1.15
C GLU A 580 -12.91 -42.73 -1.57
N MET A 581 -12.00 -43.47 -2.17
CA MET A 581 -10.70 -43.00 -2.64
C MET A 581 -10.57 -43.30 -4.13
N THR A 582 -10.28 -42.31 -4.97
CA THR A 582 -10.35 -42.44 -6.44
C THR A 582 -8.98 -42.38 -7.09
N SER A 583 -8.57 -43.42 -7.83
CA SER A 583 -7.39 -43.41 -8.69
C SER A 583 -7.45 -42.26 -9.68
N ARG A 584 -6.38 -41.46 -9.73
CA ARG A 584 -6.21 -40.36 -10.68
C ARG A 584 -4.86 -40.43 -11.38
N ALA A 585 -4.86 -40.22 -12.69
CA ALA A 585 -3.64 -40.08 -13.48
C ALA A 585 -3.10 -38.65 -13.37
N PRO A 586 -1.90 -38.41 -12.81
CA PRO A 586 -1.28 -37.08 -12.83
C PRO A 586 -1.08 -36.60 -14.26
N SER A 587 -1.41 -35.32 -14.55
CA SER A 587 -1.19 -34.74 -15.87
C SER A 587 -0.73 -33.28 -15.86
N LEU A 588 0.00 -32.92 -16.92
CA LEU A 588 0.54 -31.59 -17.16
C LEU A 588 0.12 -31.08 -18.55
N ASP A 589 -0.69 -30.03 -18.57
CA ASP A 589 -1.10 -29.35 -19.80
C ASP A 589 -0.12 -28.24 -20.18
N VAL A 590 0.28 -28.21 -21.44
CA VAL A 590 1.30 -27.29 -21.96
C VAL A 590 0.70 -26.43 -23.06
N GLN A 591 0.85 -25.11 -22.98
CA GLN A 591 0.35 -24.16 -24.00
C GLN A 591 1.32 -22.99 -24.20
N LEU A 592 1.18 -22.30 -25.33
CA LEU A 592 1.81 -21.00 -25.57
C LEU A 592 1.25 -19.94 -24.61
N SER A 593 2.12 -19.19 -23.95
CA SER A 593 1.72 -18.01 -23.18
C SER A 593 1.39 -16.83 -24.10
N SER A 594 0.46 -15.97 -23.68
CA SER A 594 0.14 -14.71 -24.38
C SER A 594 1.26 -13.66 -24.29
N THR A 595 2.27 -13.87 -23.45
CA THR A 595 3.40 -12.95 -23.28
C THR A 595 4.74 -13.71 -23.33
N PRO A 596 5.78 -13.16 -23.99
CA PRO A 596 5.79 -11.94 -24.80
C PRO A 596 5.04 -12.08 -26.13
N SER A 597 4.57 -10.96 -26.69
CA SER A 597 4.11 -10.89 -28.08
C SER A 597 5.31 -10.75 -29.05
N SER A 598 5.08 -10.73 -30.37
CA SER A 598 6.14 -10.41 -31.33
C SER A 598 6.76 -9.03 -31.07
N GLN A 599 8.06 -8.90 -31.30
CA GLN A 599 8.84 -7.70 -30.95
C GLN A 599 9.95 -7.43 -31.97
N THR A 600 10.29 -6.16 -32.14
CA THR A 600 11.56 -5.76 -32.74
C THR A 600 12.57 -5.47 -31.62
N ILE A 601 13.75 -6.07 -31.69
CA ILE A 601 14.81 -5.94 -30.69
C ILE A 601 16.09 -5.47 -31.35
N VAL A 602 16.71 -4.48 -30.72
CA VAL A 602 18.01 -3.97 -31.16
C VAL A 602 19.08 -5.00 -30.86
N ARG A 603 19.95 -5.29 -31.83
CA ARG A 603 21.13 -6.13 -31.65
C ARG A 603 21.96 -5.66 -30.44
N GLY A 604 22.56 -6.59 -29.70
CA GLY A 604 23.25 -6.31 -28.44
C GLY A 604 22.32 -6.23 -27.20
N THR A 605 20.99 -6.32 -27.37
CA THR A 605 20.06 -6.34 -26.24
C THR A 605 20.30 -7.57 -25.36
N SER A 606 20.55 -7.33 -24.07
CA SER A 606 20.65 -8.39 -23.08
C SER A 606 19.29 -8.71 -22.45
N ASN A 607 19.09 -9.98 -22.09
CA ASN A 607 17.91 -10.46 -21.37
C ASN A 607 16.55 -10.15 -22.06
N ALA A 608 16.54 -10.18 -23.40
CA ALA A 608 15.34 -10.08 -24.21
C ALA A 608 14.39 -11.23 -23.91
N SER A 609 13.11 -10.94 -23.68
CA SER A 609 12.05 -11.96 -23.58
C SER A 609 11.75 -12.53 -24.96
N LEU A 610 11.78 -13.85 -25.14
CA LEU A 610 11.75 -14.49 -26.45
C LEU A 610 10.43 -15.23 -26.71
N VAL A 611 10.04 -16.11 -25.79
CA VAL A 611 8.77 -16.86 -25.84
C VAL A 611 8.34 -17.25 -24.44
N GLY A 612 7.04 -17.37 -24.18
CA GLY A 612 6.50 -17.87 -22.92
C GLY A 612 5.80 -19.22 -23.11
N VAL A 613 6.07 -20.16 -22.21
CA VAL A 613 5.41 -21.47 -22.18
C VAL A 613 4.67 -21.61 -20.86
N SER A 614 3.40 -22.00 -20.92
CA SER A 614 2.57 -22.25 -19.74
C SER A 614 2.45 -23.74 -19.48
N PHE A 615 2.50 -24.11 -18.21
CA PHE A 615 2.47 -25.47 -17.69
C PHE A 615 1.42 -25.54 -16.58
N ARG A 616 0.35 -26.31 -16.77
CA ARG A 616 -0.74 -26.43 -15.79
C ARG A 616 -0.84 -27.86 -15.26
N ALA A 617 -0.68 -28.02 -13.96
CA ALA A 617 -0.91 -29.30 -13.30
C ALA A 617 -2.42 -29.49 -13.09
N ILE A 618 -2.99 -30.62 -13.50
CA ILE A 618 -4.45 -30.81 -13.47
C ILE A 618 -4.89 -31.62 -12.23
N SER A 619 -4.41 -32.85 -12.10
CA SER A 619 -4.93 -33.85 -11.16
C SER A 619 -4.05 -34.09 -9.92
N ALA A 620 -2.78 -33.68 -9.96
CA ALA A 620 -1.82 -33.77 -8.84
C ALA A 620 -0.76 -32.66 -8.94
N ASP A 621 0.03 -32.49 -7.89
CA ASP A 621 1.23 -31.63 -7.95
C ASP A 621 2.26 -32.24 -8.91
N VAL A 622 2.84 -31.41 -9.78
CA VAL A 622 3.78 -31.84 -10.82
C VAL A 622 5.14 -31.19 -10.62
N LYS A 623 6.20 -32.00 -10.62
CA LYS A 623 7.60 -31.57 -10.64
C LYS A 623 8.14 -31.55 -12.06
N LEU A 624 8.30 -30.35 -12.62
CA LEU A 624 8.93 -30.12 -13.92
C LEU A 624 10.45 -30.14 -13.79
N SER A 625 11.09 -31.06 -14.52
CA SER A 625 12.52 -31.38 -14.43
C SER A 625 13.34 -30.97 -15.66
N SER A 626 12.73 -30.99 -16.84
CA SER A 626 13.39 -30.54 -18.07
C SER A 626 12.41 -29.95 -19.08
N VAL A 627 12.85 -28.91 -19.79
CA VAL A 627 12.17 -28.37 -20.98
C VAL A 627 13.21 -28.13 -22.07
N LYS A 628 12.95 -28.65 -23.27
CA LYS A 628 13.71 -28.37 -24.49
C LYS A 628 13.00 -27.28 -25.30
N ILE A 629 13.71 -26.19 -25.57
CA ILE A 629 13.24 -25.13 -26.47
C ILE A 629 14.02 -25.20 -27.77
N THR A 630 13.31 -25.28 -28.88
CA THR A 630 13.82 -25.21 -30.25
C THR A 630 13.74 -23.76 -30.76
N ALA A 631 14.65 -23.38 -31.64
CA ALA A 631 14.77 -22.06 -32.24
C ALA A 631 15.01 -22.17 -33.76
N SER A 632 14.39 -21.29 -34.53
CA SER A 632 14.53 -21.22 -35.99
C SER A 632 14.23 -19.81 -36.49
N SER A 633 14.32 -19.55 -37.79
CA SER A 633 14.04 -18.27 -38.43
C SER A 633 12.89 -18.36 -39.45
N THR A 634 12.13 -17.28 -39.61
CA THR A 634 11.18 -17.09 -40.73
C THR A 634 11.74 -16.19 -41.82
N VAL A 635 12.66 -15.29 -41.47
CA VAL A 635 13.40 -14.41 -42.38
C VAL A 635 14.88 -14.46 -41.97
N GLY A 636 15.77 -14.54 -42.97
CA GLY A 636 17.21 -14.66 -42.72
C GLY A 636 17.62 -16.02 -42.16
N ALA A 637 18.80 -16.09 -41.54
CA ALA A 637 19.38 -17.34 -41.07
C ALA A 637 19.83 -17.22 -39.61
N LEU A 638 19.21 -18.01 -38.72
CA LEU A 638 19.64 -18.08 -37.33
C LEU A 638 20.95 -18.87 -37.20
N THR A 639 21.93 -18.32 -36.48
CA THR A 639 23.14 -19.03 -36.04
C THR A 639 23.23 -19.11 -34.51
N SER A 640 24.04 -20.03 -33.98
CA SER A 640 24.21 -20.20 -32.53
C SER A 640 24.82 -18.98 -31.82
N GLY A 641 25.45 -18.07 -32.57
CA GLY A 641 26.04 -16.84 -32.04
C GLY A 641 25.08 -15.67 -31.93
N GLU A 642 23.92 -15.71 -32.61
CA GLU A 642 23.01 -14.55 -32.69
C GLU A 642 22.13 -14.40 -31.45
N VAL A 643 21.75 -15.50 -30.82
CA VAL A 643 21.05 -15.48 -29.53
C VAL A 643 21.76 -16.39 -28.54
N GLN A 644 22.19 -15.81 -27.42
CA GLN A 644 23.08 -16.43 -26.44
C GLN A 644 22.52 -16.32 -25.03
N SER A 645 23.12 -17.03 -24.06
CA SER A 645 22.76 -16.90 -22.63
C SER A 645 21.27 -17.06 -22.35
N LEU A 646 20.66 -18.09 -22.93
CA LEU A 646 19.25 -18.40 -22.78
C LEU A 646 18.96 -18.91 -21.37
N GLY A 647 17.88 -18.45 -20.73
CA GLY A 647 17.40 -18.92 -19.43
C GLY A 647 15.88 -18.92 -19.34
N LEU A 648 15.32 -19.82 -18.54
CA LEU A 648 13.90 -19.84 -18.23
C LEU A 648 13.63 -19.04 -16.96
N TYR A 649 12.64 -18.15 -17.01
CA TYR A 649 12.27 -17.27 -15.90
C TYR A 649 10.83 -17.52 -15.47
N ASP A 650 10.62 -17.59 -14.16
CA ASP A 650 9.30 -17.47 -13.53
C ASP A 650 9.14 -16.03 -13.05
N GLY A 651 8.39 -15.23 -13.81
CA GLY A 651 8.35 -13.77 -13.67
C GLY A 651 9.73 -13.13 -13.88
N SER A 652 10.30 -12.59 -12.81
CA SER A 652 11.66 -12.01 -12.80
C SER A 652 12.75 -12.97 -12.31
N THR A 653 12.38 -14.14 -11.79
CA THR A 653 13.31 -15.10 -11.17
C THR A 653 13.83 -16.08 -12.21
N LEU A 654 15.15 -16.17 -12.38
CA LEU A 654 15.78 -17.21 -13.21
C LEU A 654 15.63 -18.56 -12.50
N VAL A 655 15.03 -19.54 -13.18
CA VAL A 655 14.74 -20.88 -12.63
C VAL A 655 15.56 -22.00 -13.29
N SER A 656 16.37 -21.67 -14.29
CA SER A 656 17.28 -22.60 -14.97
C SER A 656 18.73 -22.10 -14.90
N SER A 657 19.70 -22.97 -15.23
CA SER A 657 21.01 -22.45 -15.65
C SER A 657 20.89 -21.75 -17.01
N LEU A 658 21.84 -20.87 -17.33
CA LEU A 658 21.95 -20.30 -18.67
C LEU A 658 22.47 -21.36 -19.66
N LYS A 659 21.93 -21.36 -20.87
CA LYS A 659 22.27 -22.30 -21.95
C LYS A 659 22.56 -21.53 -23.25
N SER A 660 23.28 -22.17 -24.17
CA SER A 660 23.48 -21.66 -25.54
C SER A 660 22.73 -22.53 -26.53
N LEU A 661 22.42 -21.96 -27.70
CA LEU A 661 21.86 -22.73 -28.80
C LEU A 661 22.87 -23.75 -29.34
N SER A 662 22.38 -24.95 -29.60
CA SER A 662 23.13 -26.06 -30.20
C SER A 662 22.38 -26.60 -31.42
N ALA A 663 23.09 -27.12 -32.42
CA ALA A 663 22.46 -27.62 -33.63
C ALA A 663 21.57 -28.84 -33.33
N ASP A 664 20.38 -28.87 -33.94
CA ASP A 664 19.36 -29.90 -33.74
C ASP A 664 18.62 -30.14 -35.06
N GLY A 665 19.20 -31.01 -35.89
CA GLY A 665 18.77 -31.18 -37.28
C GLY A 665 18.98 -29.91 -38.11
N SER A 666 17.91 -29.38 -38.71
CA SER A 666 17.90 -28.12 -39.47
C SER A 666 17.62 -26.88 -38.60
N ALA A 667 17.38 -27.07 -37.30
CA ALA A 667 17.07 -26.02 -36.33
C ALA A 667 18.17 -25.95 -35.26
N PHE A 668 17.98 -25.08 -34.28
CA PHE A 668 18.78 -25.05 -33.06
C PHE A 668 17.92 -25.38 -31.84
N SER A 669 18.50 -25.88 -30.76
CA SER A 669 17.80 -26.03 -29.49
C SER A 669 18.69 -25.80 -28.27
N ALA A 670 18.02 -25.53 -27.15
CA ALA A 670 18.59 -25.48 -25.81
C ALA A 670 17.75 -26.36 -24.88
N ILE A 671 18.42 -27.27 -24.16
CA ILE A 671 17.79 -28.15 -23.17
C ILE A 671 18.04 -27.56 -21.79
N PHE A 672 16.96 -27.23 -21.08
CA PHE A 672 16.97 -26.74 -19.71
C PHE A 672 16.66 -27.90 -18.77
N ASP A 673 17.69 -28.64 -18.39
CA ASP A 673 17.65 -29.74 -17.44
C ASP A 673 17.91 -29.27 -15.99
N GLY A 674 17.67 -30.17 -15.03
CA GLY A 674 17.90 -29.88 -13.61
C GLY A 674 16.93 -28.87 -13.01
N LEU A 675 15.78 -28.64 -13.67
CA LEU A 675 14.70 -27.84 -13.10
C LEU A 675 14.15 -28.58 -11.86
N ASN A 676 13.82 -27.83 -10.81
CA ASN A 676 13.18 -28.38 -9.61
C ASN A 676 11.92 -27.57 -9.30
N LEU A 677 11.05 -27.45 -10.30
CA LEU A 677 9.87 -26.60 -10.24
C LEU A 677 8.64 -27.44 -9.93
N THR A 678 8.07 -27.25 -8.73
CA THR A 678 6.77 -27.81 -8.39
C THR A 678 5.65 -26.87 -8.86
N ILE A 679 4.70 -27.42 -9.59
CA ILE A 679 3.46 -26.79 -10.02
C ILE A 679 2.36 -27.48 -9.23
N ALA A 680 1.76 -26.78 -8.27
CA ALA A 680 0.70 -27.36 -7.46
C ALA A 680 -0.54 -27.68 -8.31
N LYS A 681 -1.29 -28.72 -7.92
CA LYS A 681 -2.52 -29.16 -8.57
C LYS A 681 -3.47 -27.98 -8.83
N GLY A 682 -4.03 -27.93 -10.03
CA GLY A 682 -4.95 -26.89 -10.48
C GLY A 682 -4.28 -25.58 -10.94
N ASN A 683 -3.01 -25.35 -10.58
CA ASN A 683 -2.30 -24.11 -10.89
C ASN A 683 -1.56 -24.16 -12.23
N THR A 684 -1.40 -22.99 -12.84
CA THR A 684 -0.59 -22.78 -14.04
C THR A 684 0.67 -22.00 -13.68
N LYS A 685 1.83 -22.48 -14.13
CA LYS A 685 3.10 -21.76 -14.08
C LYS A 685 3.52 -21.37 -15.49
N THR A 686 3.87 -20.11 -15.70
CA THR A 686 4.38 -19.61 -16.98
C THR A 686 5.87 -19.37 -16.88
N LEU A 687 6.65 -20.02 -17.76
CA LEU A 687 8.08 -19.82 -17.88
C LEU A 687 8.37 -19.00 -19.15
N THR A 688 9.03 -17.87 -18.98
CA THR A 688 9.50 -17.04 -20.10
C THR A 688 10.94 -17.38 -20.42
N LEU A 689 11.21 -17.79 -21.66
CA LEU A 689 12.56 -17.86 -22.19
C LEU A 689 13.08 -16.44 -22.39
N LYS A 690 14.24 -16.12 -21.80
CA LYS A 690 14.96 -14.87 -22.06
C LYS A 690 16.38 -15.17 -22.53
N GLY A 691 16.98 -14.28 -23.31
CA GLY A 691 18.35 -14.41 -23.79
C GLY A 691 18.95 -13.10 -24.29
N ASN A 692 20.23 -13.12 -24.62
CA ASN A 692 20.94 -11.98 -25.18
C ASN A 692 20.95 -12.08 -26.70
N VAL A 693 20.54 -11.02 -27.39
CA VAL A 693 20.73 -10.87 -28.83
C VAL A 693 22.12 -10.29 -29.07
N SER A 694 22.94 -10.94 -29.89
CA SER A 694 24.32 -10.52 -30.18
C SER A 694 24.37 -9.14 -30.84
N GLY A 695 25.44 -8.39 -30.61
CA GLY A 695 25.72 -7.15 -31.36
C GLY A 695 26.01 -7.39 -32.84
N ASP A 696 26.39 -8.62 -33.19
CA ASP A 696 26.67 -9.06 -34.56
C ASP A 696 25.43 -9.68 -35.25
N ALA A 697 24.27 -9.71 -34.58
CA ALA A 697 23.05 -10.24 -35.17
C ALA A 697 22.63 -9.44 -36.41
N THR A 698 22.15 -10.17 -37.43
CA THR A 698 21.82 -9.57 -38.73
C THR A 698 20.50 -8.80 -38.66
N ALA A 699 20.47 -7.55 -39.12
CA ALA A 699 19.26 -6.73 -39.11
C ALA A 699 18.21 -7.24 -40.10
N ASN A 700 16.93 -7.13 -39.72
CA ASN A 700 15.74 -7.62 -40.40
C ASN A 700 15.55 -9.15 -40.37
N ASP A 701 16.46 -9.91 -39.76
CA ASP A 701 16.23 -11.32 -39.50
C ASP A 701 15.12 -11.48 -38.46
N ALA A 702 14.32 -12.54 -38.60
CA ALA A 702 13.20 -12.84 -37.73
C ALA A 702 13.31 -14.27 -37.18
N TYR A 703 13.48 -14.39 -35.86
CA TYR A 703 13.64 -15.66 -35.16
C TYR A 703 12.38 -16.02 -34.37
N TYR A 704 12.14 -17.31 -34.15
CA TYR A 704 11.11 -17.80 -33.25
C TYR A 704 11.63 -18.96 -32.41
N PHE A 705 11.11 -19.04 -31.20
CA PHE A 705 11.46 -20.04 -30.20
C PHE A 705 10.20 -20.81 -29.81
N TYR A 706 10.28 -22.13 -29.69
CA TYR A 706 9.11 -22.98 -29.57
C TYR A 706 9.41 -24.30 -28.88
N VAL A 707 8.37 -24.95 -28.36
CA VAL A 707 8.43 -26.36 -27.96
C VAL A 707 7.96 -27.17 -29.16
N ALA A 708 8.80 -28.09 -29.68
CA ALA A 708 8.51 -28.79 -30.93
C ALA A 708 7.26 -29.69 -30.86
N ALA A 709 7.06 -30.38 -29.74
CA ALA A 709 5.89 -31.20 -29.46
C ALA A 709 5.71 -31.36 -27.94
N VAL A 710 4.47 -31.54 -27.48
CA VAL A 710 4.19 -31.92 -26.10
C VAL A 710 4.44 -33.42 -25.94
N SER A 711 5.67 -33.79 -25.61
CA SER A 711 6.10 -35.17 -25.47
C SER A 711 7.30 -35.29 -24.54
N THR A 712 7.60 -36.52 -24.09
CA THR A 712 8.73 -36.82 -23.21
C THR A 712 10.10 -36.51 -23.82
N ALA A 713 10.17 -36.35 -25.15
CA ALA A 713 11.39 -35.92 -25.84
C ALA A 713 11.71 -34.42 -25.63
N ASN A 714 10.70 -33.60 -25.32
CA ASN A 714 10.88 -32.15 -25.12
C ASN A 714 10.60 -31.71 -23.67
N ILE A 715 9.84 -32.49 -22.90
CA ILE A 715 9.41 -32.12 -21.56
C ILE A 715 9.56 -33.33 -20.64
N THR A 716 10.25 -33.17 -19.53
CA THR A 716 10.33 -34.20 -18.49
C THR A 716 9.71 -33.65 -17.22
N ALA A 717 8.66 -34.31 -16.74
CA ALA A 717 7.98 -33.98 -15.52
C ALA A 717 7.49 -35.26 -14.83
N THR A 718 7.44 -35.24 -13.51
CA THR A 718 6.96 -36.33 -12.67
C THR A 718 5.95 -35.79 -11.67
N ASP A 719 5.22 -36.66 -10.96
CA ASP A 719 4.57 -36.26 -9.72
C ASP A 719 5.62 -36.01 -8.61
N THR A 720 5.16 -35.68 -7.39
CA THR A 720 6.02 -35.46 -6.22
C THR A 720 6.72 -36.73 -5.72
N SER A 721 6.21 -37.91 -6.09
CA SER A 721 6.78 -39.22 -5.76
C SER A 721 7.79 -39.71 -6.80
N GLY A 722 7.92 -39.01 -7.94
CA GLY A 722 8.84 -39.35 -9.03
C GLY A 722 8.24 -40.22 -10.12
N ASN A 723 6.93 -40.43 -10.12
CA ASN A 723 6.23 -41.23 -11.13
C ASN A 723 6.02 -40.44 -12.42
N SER A 724 5.97 -41.15 -13.54
CA SER A 724 5.61 -40.58 -14.85
C SER A 724 4.21 -40.00 -14.84
N ILE A 725 4.00 -38.94 -15.62
CA ILE A 725 2.71 -38.26 -15.76
C ILE A 725 2.27 -38.23 -17.23
N THR A 726 1.00 -37.95 -17.47
CA THR A 726 0.48 -37.69 -18.82
C THR A 726 0.78 -36.25 -19.24
N LEU A 727 1.39 -36.06 -20.41
CA LEU A 727 1.59 -34.74 -21.02
C LEU A 727 0.46 -34.45 -22.01
N SER A 728 -0.21 -33.30 -21.88
CA SER A 728 -1.30 -32.86 -22.76
C SER A 728 -1.13 -31.42 -23.24
N GLY A 729 -1.95 -31.01 -24.20
CA GLY A 729 -2.00 -29.62 -24.67
C GLY A 729 -1.39 -29.41 -26.05
N THR A 730 -1.00 -28.17 -26.35
CA THR A 730 -0.53 -27.75 -27.68
C THR A 730 0.94 -27.32 -27.61
N ALA A 731 1.73 -27.75 -28.60
CA ALA A 731 3.12 -27.33 -28.75
C ALA A 731 3.25 -25.79 -28.79
N ALA A 732 3.96 -25.22 -27.81
CA ALA A 732 4.04 -23.77 -27.64
C ALA A 732 4.82 -23.11 -28.80
N ASN A 733 4.19 -22.15 -29.48
CA ASN A 733 4.74 -21.38 -30.61
C ASN A 733 5.25 -22.20 -31.81
N SER A 734 4.85 -23.47 -31.95
CA SER A 734 5.27 -24.31 -33.09
C SER A 734 4.76 -23.78 -34.44
N GLY A 735 3.65 -23.01 -34.42
CA GLY A 735 3.10 -22.29 -35.55
C GLY A 735 3.65 -20.87 -35.73
N ASN A 736 4.84 -20.54 -35.20
CA ASN A 736 5.61 -19.31 -35.41
C ASN A 736 4.85 -17.96 -35.31
N THR A 737 3.88 -17.87 -34.40
CA THR A 737 3.06 -16.67 -34.19
C THR A 737 3.77 -15.59 -33.38
N ILE A 738 4.73 -15.95 -32.54
CA ILE A 738 5.58 -15.03 -31.78
C ILE A 738 6.97 -14.99 -32.41
N LEU A 739 7.34 -13.80 -32.90
CA LEU A 739 8.58 -13.53 -33.63
C LEU A 739 9.43 -12.47 -32.91
N LEU A 740 10.74 -12.69 -32.95
CA LEU A 740 11.78 -11.73 -32.60
C LEU A 740 12.40 -11.20 -33.89
N THR A 741 12.16 -9.94 -34.23
CA THR A 741 12.81 -9.27 -35.36
C THR A 741 14.01 -8.46 -34.89
N VAL A 742 15.16 -8.59 -35.54
CA VAL A 742 16.38 -7.86 -35.15
C VAL A 742 16.46 -6.51 -35.90
N THR A 743 16.86 -5.45 -35.20
CA THR A 743 17.19 -4.15 -35.81
C THR A 743 18.57 -3.65 -35.35
N THR A 744 19.17 -2.71 -36.08
CA THR A 744 20.49 -2.13 -35.76
C THR A 744 20.44 -1.02 -34.70
N SER A 745 19.33 -0.29 -34.61
CA SER A 745 19.11 0.80 -33.65
C SER A 745 17.63 0.98 -33.36
N GLY A 746 17.33 1.70 -32.27
CA GLY A 746 16.05 2.36 -32.08
C GLY A 746 15.82 3.50 -33.07
N ASP A 747 14.63 4.07 -32.96
CA ASP A 747 14.16 5.18 -33.81
C ASP A 747 13.59 6.29 -32.93
N VAL A 748 13.88 7.55 -33.26
CA VAL A 748 13.36 8.74 -32.60
C VAL A 748 12.46 9.52 -33.55
N THR A 749 11.20 9.68 -33.17
CA THR A 749 10.25 10.55 -33.89
C THR A 749 9.96 11.81 -33.08
N VAL A 750 9.62 12.90 -33.76
CA VAL A 750 9.16 14.14 -33.13
C VAL A 750 7.89 14.66 -33.77
N VAL A 751 6.99 15.18 -32.95
CA VAL A 751 5.79 15.89 -33.38
C VAL A 751 5.61 17.16 -32.55
N LYS A 752 4.87 18.14 -33.09
CA LYS A 752 4.38 19.27 -32.30
C LYS A 752 3.59 18.72 -31.09
N SER A 753 3.86 19.20 -29.89
CA SER A 753 3.03 18.85 -28.73
C SER A 753 1.63 19.46 -28.89
N PRO A 754 0.58 18.85 -28.30
CA PRO A 754 -0.72 19.49 -28.20
C PRO A 754 -0.64 20.88 -27.57
N ASP A 755 -1.56 21.76 -27.94
CA ASP A 755 -1.55 23.14 -27.46
C ASP A 755 -1.87 23.19 -25.96
N ASP A 756 -1.00 23.84 -25.19
CA ASP A 756 -1.21 24.25 -23.81
C ASP A 756 -0.95 25.75 -23.66
N THR A 757 -1.12 26.30 -22.45
CA THR A 757 -1.02 27.75 -22.19
C THR A 757 0.33 28.36 -22.63
N ASP A 758 1.40 27.57 -22.72
CA ASP A 758 2.72 28.06 -23.13
C ASP A 758 3.02 27.77 -24.61
N SER A 759 2.48 26.68 -25.19
CA SER A 759 2.75 26.27 -26.57
C SER A 759 1.75 26.79 -27.61
N GLU A 760 0.60 27.33 -27.17
CA GLU A 760 -0.41 27.93 -28.06
C GLU A 760 0.14 29.13 -28.86
N ALA A 761 -0.50 29.47 -29.98
CA ALA A 761 -0.17 30.72 -30.69
C ALA A 761 -0.50 31.94 -29.81
N GLY A 762 0.35 32.98 -29.78
CA GLY A 762 0.09 34.10 -28.88
C GLY A 762 1.13 35.22 -28.83
N ILE A 763 0.82 36.24 -28.03
CA ILE A 763 1.74 37.36 -27.75
C ILE A 763 2.81 36.91 -26.75
N VAL A 764 4.06 37.22 -27.06
CA VAL A 764 5.22 37.13 -26.16
C VAL A 764 5.79 38.52 -25.88
N VAL A 765 6.24 38.71 -24.65
CA VAL A 765 6.72 40.01 -24.16
C VAL A 765 8.23 40.11 -24.37
N ALA A 766 8.67 41.17 -25.05
CA ALA A 766 10.07 41.47 -25.32
C ALA A 766 10.89 41.59 -24.02
N GLY A 767 12.15 41.18 -24.05
CA GLY A 767 13.05 41.19 -22.88
C GLY A 767 12.89 40.02 -21.92
N GLN A 768 11.95 39.11 -22.17
CA GLN A 768 11.67 37.96 -21.30
C GLN A 768 12.16 36.64 -21.90
N GLU A 769 12.37 35.65 -21.04
CA GLU A 769 12.52 34.26 -21.46
C GLU A 769 11.13 33.58 -21.52
N VAL A 770 10.73 33.15 -22.71
CA VAL A 770 9.38 32.64 -22.97
C VAL A 770 9.42 31.36 -23.79
N ALA A 771 8.43 30.48 -23.61
CA ALA A 771 8.27 29.32 -24.46
C ALA A 771 7.85 29.73 -25.88
N LEU A 772 8.65 29.33 -26.87
CA LEU A 772 8.35 29.52 -28.30
C LEU A 772 7.63 28.29 -28.86
N ALA A 773 8.04 27.08 -28.49
CA ALA A 773 7.42 25.84 -28.94
C ALA A 773 7.63 24.68 -27.94
N LYS A 774 6.77 23.66 -28.04
CA LYS A 774 6.90 22.38 -27.32
C LYS A 774 6.83 21.22 -28.31
N PHE A 775 7.75 20.26 -28.22
CA PHE A 775 7.88 19.13 -29.13
C PHE A 775 7.92 17.81 -28.38
N LYS A 776 7.09 16.86 -28.78
CA LYS A 776 7.04 15.53 -28.19
C LYS A 776 7.93 14.60 -28.99
N PHE A 777 9.03 14.16 -28.38
CA PHE A 777 9.92 13.14 -28.92
C PHE A 777 9.51 11.77 -28.41
N THR A 778 9.49 10.77 -29.28
CA THR A 778 9.16 9.37 -28.94
C THR A 778 10.31 8.48 -29.39
N SER A 779 10.77 7.61 -28.50
CA SER A 779 11.80 6.62 -28.81
C SER A 779 11.17 5.23 -28.88
N THR A 780 11.55 4.42 -29.87
CA THR A 780 11.10 3.03 -30.02
C THR A 780 12.25 2.03 -30.03
N ASN A 781 11.96 0.79 -29.63
CA ASN A 781 12.85 -0.38 -29.62
C ASN A 781 13.99 -0.37 -28.57
N GLU A 782 14.59 0.78 -28.29
CA GLU A 782 15.58 0.98 -27.22
C GLU A 782 15.56 2.40 -26.67
N THR A 783 16.35 2.68 -25.63
CA THR A 783 16.51 4.05 -25.11
C THR A 783 17.47 4.82 -26.01
N MET A 784 17.07 6.01 -26.44
CA MET A 784 17.84 6.83 -27.37
C MET A 784 18.34 8.12 -26.69
N THR A 785 19.59 8.49 -26.95
CA THR A 785 20.21 9.72 -26.43
C THR A 785 20.41 10.73 -27.55
N VAL A 786 19.61 11.80 -27.58
CA VAL A 786 19.75 12.87 -28.58
C VAL A 786 20.99 13.70 -28.25
N ASN A 787 21.99 13.66 -29.15
CA ASN A 787 23.26 14.37 -28.99
C ASN A 787 23.34 15.61 -29.87
N LYS A 788 22.79 15.55 -31.09
CA LYS A 788 22.75 16.70 -32.01
C LYS A 788 21.34 16.91 -32.53
N MET A 789 20.96 18.17 -32.64
CA MET A 789 19.77 18.59 -33.37
C MET A 789 19.96 20.01 -33.89
N GLN A 790 19.15 20.39 -34.86
CA GLN A 790 19.05 21.77 -35.30
C GLN A 790 17.64 22.28 -35.03
N LEU A 791 17.57 23.51 -34.51
CA LEU A 791 16.32 24.27 -34.47
C LEU A 791 16.36 25.35 -35.53
N LEU A 792 15.18 25.81 -35.91
CA LEU A 792 15.01 26.98 -36.75
C LEU A 792 14.12 28.00 -36.06
N VAL A 793 14.56 29.26 -36.05
CA VAL A 793 13.83 30.41 -35.53
C VAL A 793 13.63 31.42 -36.67
N VAL A 794 12.39 31.55 -37.16
CA VAL A 794 12.05 32.33 -38.38
C VAL A 794 10.63 32.93 -38.27
N PRO A 795 10.25 33.91 -39.13
CA PRO A 795 8.97 34.59 -39.00
C PRO A 795 7.80 33.87 -39.68
N THR A 796 8.06 32.72 -40.32
CA THR A 796 7.04 31.91 -41.01
C THR A 796 7.02 30.48 -40.49
N ALA A 797 5.90 29.78 -40.67
CA ALA A 797 5.76 28.37 -40.29
C ALA A 797 6.58 27.46 -41.24
N SER A 798 7.90 27.42 -41.02
CA SER A 798 8.88 26.67 -41.82
C SER A 798 9.81 25.87 -40.91
N ALA A 799 10.33 24.76 -41.42
CA ALA A 799 11.45 24.03 -40.81
C ALA A 799 12.70 24.01 -41.71
N THR A 800 12.70 24.82 -42.77
CA THR A 800 13.82 25.08 -43.66
C THR A 800 14.24 26.53 -43.50
N ALA A 801 15.54 26.81 -43.44
CA ALA A 801 16.06 28.17 -43.29
C ALA A 801 15.48 29.10 -44.36
N THR A 802 14.77 30.15 -43.93
CA THR A 802 14.03 31.07 -44.80
C THR A 802 14.38 32.55 -44.58
N SER A 803 14.85 32.97 -43.40
CA SER A 803 15.25 34.36 -43.14
C SER A 803 16.07 34.56 -41.84
N SER A 804 16.59 35.77 -41.60
CA SER A 804 17.22 36.23 -40.34
C SER A 804 16.30 37.08 -39.48
N ALA A 805 15.11 37.43 -39.95
CA ALA A 805 14.24 38.45 -39.35
C ALA A 805 13.52 37.99 -38.07
N SER A 806 14.01 36.94 -37.42
CA SER A 806 13.60 36.52 -36.07
C SER A 806 14.80 36.37 -35.13
N SER A 807 16.02 36.66 -35.62
CA SER A 807 17.27 36.48 -34.87
C SER A 807 17.55 37.65 -33.94
N ASP A 808 17.02 38.83 -34.25
CA ASP A 808 16.97 40.02 -33.42
C ASP A 808 15.85 39.95 -32.37
N GLU A 809 14.72 39.30 -32.65
CA GLU A 809 13.67 39.03 -31.66
C GLU A 809 14.14 38.03 -30.61
N ALA A 810 14.66 36.89 -31.05
CA ALA A 810 15.04 35.76 -30.20
C ALA A 810 16.49 35.33 -30.48
N PRO A 811 17.51 36.13 -30.11
CA PRO A 811 18.92 35.86 -30.45
C PRO A 811 19.46 34.58 -29.79
N THR A 812 18.82 34.10 -28.73
CA THR A 812 19.24 32.93 -28.00
C THR A 812 18.03 32.05 -27.66
N VAL A 813 18.18 30.74 -27.83
CA VAL A 813 17.21 29.74 -27.38
C VAL A 813 17.79 28.83 -26.32
N LYS A 814 16.96 28.43 -25.36
CA LYS A 814 17.26 27.48 -24.30
C LYS A 814 16.29 26.31 -24.38
N LEU A 815 16.78 25.14 -23.99
CA LEU A 815 16.03 23.89 -24.05
C LEU A 815 15.67 23.45 -22.64
N TYR A 816 14.44 22.95 -22.46
CA TYR A 816 13.95 22.49 -21.17
C TYR A 816 13.25 21.14 -21.30
N ASP A 817 13.41 20.33 -20.26
CA ASP A 817 12.67 19.09 -20.01
C ASP A 817 11.90 19.27 -18.70
N GLY A 818 10.58 19.47 -18.82
CA GLY A 818 9.77 20.01 -17.72
C GLY A 818 10.29 21.40 -17.28
N SER A 819 10.63 21.53 -16.00
CA SER A 819 11.21 22.76 -15.44
C SER A 819 12.75 22.81 -15.50
N THR A 820 13.41 21.73 -15.93
CA THR A 820 14.87 21.62 -15.92
C THR A 820 15.44 22.08 -17.25
N GLN A 821 16.35 23.06 -17.25
CA GLN A 821 17.09 23.43 -18.46
C GLN A 821 18.07 22.30 -18.82
N ILE A 822 18.11 21.92 -20.09
CA ILE A 822 19.02 20.90 -20.64
C ILE A 822 19.95 21.52 -21.69
N GLY A 823 21.13 20.94 -21.87
CA GLY A 823 22.16 21.47 -22.76
C GLY A 823 22.86 22.71 -22.19
N SER A 824 23.25 23.65 -23.06
CA SER A 824 23.96 24.87 -22.68
C SER A 824 23.19 25.74 -21.66
N ALA A 825 23.82 26.05 -20.53
CA ALA A 825 23.26 26.92 -19.49
C ALA A 825 23.01 28.36 -19.99
N THR A 826 23.87 28.86 -20.87
CA THR A 826 23.71 30.19 -21.50
C THR A 826 22.75 30.16 -22.69
N GLY A 827 22.30 28.97 -23.12
CA GLY A 827 21.52 28.79 -24.34
C GLY A 827 22.40 28.67 -25.59
N TYR A 828 21.72 28.64 -26.74
CA TYR A 828 22.29 28.48 -28.08
C TYR A 828 21.91 29.68 -28.93
N ASN A 829 22.87 30.22 -29.68
CA ASN A 829 22.64 31.41 -30.50
C ASN A 829 21.88 31.07 -31.78
N VAL A 830 20.98 31.96 -32.19
CA VAL A 830 20.36 31.95 -33.52
C VAL A 830 21.33 32.57 -34.52
N THR A 831 21.56 31.88 -35.64
CA THR A 831 22.44 32.37 -36.70
C THR A 831 21.81 33.58 -37.38
N GLY A 832 22.44 34.76 -37.32
CA GLY A 832 21.84 36.02 -37.77
C GLY A 832 22.04 36.39 -39.25
N SER A 833 22.81 35.61 -40.03
CA SER A 833 23.08 35.94 -41.45
C SER A 833 23.53 34.73 -42.27
N GLY A 834 23.47 34.83 -43.60
CA GLY A 834 23.91 33.80 -44.54
C GLY A 834 22.86 32.72 -44.82
N ASP A 835 23.25 31.66 -45.54
CA ASP A 835 22.32 30.60 -45.99
C ASP A 835 21.72 29.79 -44.83
N ASN A 836 22.38 29.78 -43.67
CA ASN A 836 21.92 29.12 -42.44
C ASN A 836 21.27 30.08 -41.46
N SER A 837 20.83 31.24 -41.94
CA SER A 837 20.14 32.21 -41.11
C SER A 837 18.89 31.61 -40.44
N GLY A 838 18.70 31.94 -39.17
CA GLY A 838 17.64 31.40 -38.31
C GLY A 838 17.98 30.04 -37.69
N VAL A 839 19.03 29.34 -38.15
CA VAL A 839 19.40 28.02 -37.63
C VAL A 839 20.11 28.13 -36.29
N VAL A 840 19.77 27.22 -35.38
CA VAL A 840 20.40 27.02 -34.08
C VAL A 840 21.04 25.64 -34.08
N TYR A 841 22.33 25.58 -33.82
CA TYR A 841 23.09 24.34 -33.76
C TYR A 841 23.20 23.85 -32.32
N ILE A 842 22.64 22.67 -32.05
CA ILE A 842 22.78 22.00 -30.75
C ILE A 842 23.67 20.78 -30.94
N THR A 843 24.71 20.73 -30.11
CA THR A 843 25.68 19.63 -30.05
C THR A 843 25.88 19.25 -28.59
N ASP A 844 26.34 18.02 -28.34
CA ASP A 844 26.63 17.48 -27.01
C ASP A 844 25.46 17.60 -26.01
N LEU A 845 24.23 17.44 -26.49
CA LEU A 845 23.03 17.62 -25.67
C LEU A 845 22.87 16.54 -24.60
N GLY A 846 23.15 15.28 -24.93
CA GLY A 846 23.04 14.15 -24.01
C GLY A 846 21.62 13.89 -23.48
N TRP A 847 20.57 14.27 -24.21
CA TRP A 847 19.20 14.17 -23.73
C TRP A 847 18.60 12.80 -24.00
N GLN A 848 18.36 12.04 -22.94
CA GLN A 848 17.89 10.65 -23.03
C GLN A 848 16.36 10.55 -23.06
N ILE A 849 15.85 9.74 -23.98
CA ILE A 849 14.44 9.35 -24.13
C ILE A 849 14.33 7.84 -23.91
N PRO A 850 13.69 7.37 -22.82
CA PRO A 850 13.58 5.94 -22.53
C PRO A 850 12.86 5.14 -23.62
N LYS A 851 13.22 3.86 -23.76
CA LYS A 851 12.62 2.90 -24.68
C LYS A 851 11.09 2.92 -24.63
N ASP A 852 10.45 3.01 -25.79
CA ASP A 852 9.00 2.95 -25.98
C ASP A 852 8.23 3.99 -25.13
N THR A 853 8.87 5.14 -24.88
CA THR A 853 8.28 6.28 -24.15
C THR A 853 8.38 7.58 -24.95
N ASN A 854 7.71 8.62 -24.45
CA ASN A 854 7.81 9.97 -24.98
C ASN A 854 8.29 10.97 -23.92
N LYS A 855 8.95 12.04 -24.39
CA LYS A 855 9.34 13.20 -23.59
C LYS A 855 9.06 14.49 -24.35
N THR A 856 8.74 15.55 -23.62
CA THR A 856 8.45 16.87 -24.20
C THR A 856 9.65 17.80 -24.04
N LEU A 857 10.21 18.23 -25.16
CA LEU A 857 11.20 19.29 -25.24
C LEU A 857 10.48 20.64 -25.32
N ILE A 858 10.81 21.57 -24.41
CA ILE A 858 10.33 22.95 -24.45
C ILE A 858 11.45 23.83 -24.99
N VAL A 859 11.20 24.54 -26.09
CA VAL A 859 12.11 25.53 -26.66
C VAL A 859 11.70 26.89 -26.13
N LYS A 860 12.56 27.51 -25.32
CA LYS A 860 12.36 28.89 -24.84
C LYS A 860 13.28 29.84 -25.58
N GLY A 861 12.75 30.98 -26.01
CA GLY A 861 13.54 32.10 -26.54
C GLY A 861 13.85 33.09 -25.42
N ALA A 862 15.10 33.50 -25.30
CA ALA A 862 15.48 34.69 -24.54
C ALA A 862 15.32 35.89 -25.47
N LEU A 863 14.21 36.60 -25.34
CA LEU A 863 13.85 37.66 -26.27
C LEU A 863 14.63 38.94 -25.96
N ASN A 864 15.06 39.65 -27.00
CA ASN A 864 15.59 41.00 -26.84
C ASN A 864 14.49 41.97 -26.37
N THR A 865 14.89 43.04 -25.69
CA THR A 865 14.00 44.19 -25.46
C THR A 865 13.80 44.95 -26.77
N ILE A 866 12.72 45.73 -26.89
CA ILE A 866 12.54 46.62 -28.05
C ILE A 866 13.72 47.59 -28.21
N SER A 867 14.24 48.14 -27.10
CA SER A 867 15.43 49.00 -27.11
C SER A 867 16.72 48.30 -27.54
N ALA A 868 16.75 46.96 -27.48
CA ALA A 868 17.88 46.13 -27.92
C ALA A 868 17.70 45.57 -29.34
N GLY A 869 16.66 46.01 -30.08
CA GLY A 869 16.47 45.72 -31.50
C GLY A 869 15.36 44.73 -31.83
N ALA A 870 14.60 44.21 -30.87
CA ALA A 870 13.41 43.42 -31.19
C ALA A 870 12.30 44.30 -31.78
N ASP A 871 11.63 43.83 -32.84
CA ASP A 871 10.54 44.57 -33.48
C ASP A 871 9.17 44.22 -32.87
N ALA A 872 8.40 45.26 -32.52
CA ALA A 872 7.01 45.08 -32.09
C ALA A 872 6.16 44.59 -33.27
N GLY A 873 5.34 43.56 -33.04
CA GLY A 873 4.55 42.88 -34.06
C GLY A 873 5.30 41.82 -34.88
N ALA A 874 6.60 41.58 -34.62
CA ALA A 874 7.36 40.57 -35.33
C ALA A 874 6.90 39.14 -34.98
N SER A 875 6.77 38.30 -36.00
CA SER A 875 6.42 36.88 -35.83
C SER A 875 7.65 36.04 -35.57
N VAL A 876 7.53 35.05 -34.70
CA VAL A 876 8.56 34.07 -34.37
C VAL A 876 7.94 32.68 -34.33
N TYR A 877 8.48 31.77 -35.13
CA TYR A 877 8.23 30.34 -35.08
C TYR A 877 9.51 29.64 -34.68
N ALA A 878 9.41 28.65 -33.80
CA ALA A 878 10.49 27.72 -33.52
C ALA A 878 10.14 26.34 -34.10
N SER A 879 11.10 25.69 -34.76
CA SER A 879 10.92 24.39 -35.42
C SER A 879 12.08 23.44 -35.13
N ILE A 880 11.81 22.14 -34.99
CA ILE A 880 12.82 21.09 -35.11
C ILE A 880 13.09 20.86 -36.60
N MET A 881 14.34 20.92 -37.02
CA MET A 881 14.74 20.60 -38.39
C MET A 881 15.00 19.10 -38.57
N ALA A 882 14.78 18.58 -39.76
CA ALA A 882 15.21 17.22 -40.12
C ALA A 882 16.74 17.12 -40.28
N ALA A 883 17.40 18.23 -40.61
CA ALA A 883 18.84 18.29 -40.81
C ALA A 883 19.61 18.26 -39.48
N GLY A 884 20.79 17.65 -39.50
CA GLY A 884 21.73 17.67 -38.38
C GLY A 884 21.26 16.95 -37.12
N PHE A 885 20.26 16.06 -37.23
CA PHE A 885 19.82 15.22 -36.13
C PHE A 885 20.76 14.02 -35.94
N GLU A 886 21.10 13.73 -34.68
CA GLU A 886 21.86 12.55 -34.29
C GLU A 886 21.41 12.12 -32.89
N SER A 887 20.90 10.90 -32.80
CA SER A 887 20.61 10.24 -31.53
C SER A 887 21.30 8.88 -31.45
N GLN A 888 21.84 8.56 -30.27
CA GLN A 888 22.64 7.37 -30.02
C GLN A 888 21.81 6.34 -29.26
N GLY A 889 21.63 5.17 -29.87
CA GLY A 889 21.16 3.96 -29.21
C GLY A 889 22.31 3.19 -28.56
N SER A 890 22.11 1.93 -28.22
CA SER A 890 23.14 1.08 -27.63
C SER A 890 24.27 0.74 -28.62
N THR A 891 23.92 0.44 -29.87
CA THR A 891 24.88 -0.07 -30.87
C THR A 891 25.08 0.80 -32.09
N ALA A 892 24.13 1.69 -32.41
CA ALA A 892 24.20 2.53 -33.61
C ALA A 892 23.47 3.86 -33.42
N LEU A 893 23.72 4.77 -34.35
CA LEU A 893 23.09 6.09 -34.43
C LEU A 893 21.78 6.00 -35.22
N ASP A 894 20.78 6.76 -34.79
CA ASP A 894 19.68 7.23 -35.63
C ASP A 894 19.95 8.68 -36.02
N THR A 895 20.10 8.91 -37.33
CA THR A 895 20.46 10.21 -37.91
C THR A 895 19.31 10.84 -38.70
N SER A 896 18.10 10.30 -38.58
CA SER A 896 16.95 10.77 -39.35
C SER A 896 15.80 11.14 -38.44
N ILE A 897 15.17 12.28 -38.71
CA ILE A 897 13.94 12.67 -38.05
C ILE A 897 13.06 13.46 -39.01
N THR A 898 11.75 13.43 -38.80
CA THR A 898 10.82 14.29 -39.54
C THR A 898 10.71 15.63 -38.81
N ALA A 899 10.84 16.74 -39.54
CA ALA A 899 10.77 18.07 -38.98
C ALA A 899 9.39 18.37 -38.34
N ALA A 900 9.37 19.24 -37.32
CA ALA A 900 8.15 19.67 -36.65
C ALA A 900 8.20 21.17 -36.37
N THR A 901 7.11 21.89 -36.66
CA THR A 901 7.02 23.35 -36.49
C THR A 901 6.06 23.71 -35.35
N GLY A 902 6.48 24.62 -34.47
CA GLY A 902 5.65 25.17 -33.39
C GLY A 902 4.58 26.15 -33.88
N ASN A 903 3.82 26.72 -32.94
CA ASN A 903 2.82 27.74 -33.24
C ASN A 903 3.43 29.14 -33.31
N GLN A 904 2.72 30.08 -33.92
CA GLN A 904 3.15 31.47 -34.06
C GLN A 904 3.26 32.18 -32.71
N LYS A 905 4.41 32.78 -32.43
CA LYS A 905 4.55 33.80 -31.38
C LYS A 905 4.69 35.17 -32.02
N VAL A 906 4.19 36.21 -31.36
CA VAL A 906 4.35 37.61 -31.83
C VAL A 906 4.92 38.46 -30.73
N VAL A 907 6.02 39.15 -31.02
CA VAL A 907 6.77 39.94 -30.04
C VAL A 907 6.15 41.31 -29.87
N TYR A 908 5.95 41.75 -28.63
CA TYR A 908 5.54 43.12 -28.27
C TYR A 908 6.25 43.56 -26.99
N LYS A 909 6.38 44.86 -26.74
CA LYS A 909 6.96 45.41 -25.50
C LYS A 909 6.19 44.99 -24.26
N THR A 910 4.87 44.95 -24.36
CA THR A 910 3.91 44.58 -23.31
C THR A 910 2.64 44.08 -23.99
N LYS A 911 1.65 43.61 -23.22
CA LYS A 911 0.41 43.07 -23.77
C LYS A 911 -0.80 43.42 -22.90
N PRO A 912 -1.99 43.55 -23.51
CA PRO A 912 -3.24 43.65 -22.77
C PRO A 912 -3.73 42.27 -22.36
N THR A 913 -4.42 42.20 -21.22
CA THR A 913 -5.27 41.07 -20.83
C THR A 913 -6.68 41.58 -20.60
N LEU A 914 -7.68 40.86 -21.08
CA LEU A 914 -9.09 41.21 -20.88
C LEU A 914 -9.77 40.14 -20.04
N SER A 915 -10.68 40.56 -19.16
CA SER A 915 -11.35 39.64 -18.23
C SER A 915 -12.64 40.25 -17.68
N LEU A 916 -13.43 39.44 -16.98
CA LEU A 916 -14.54 39.92 -16.15
C LEU A 916 -14.00 40.28 -14.73
N PRO A 917 -14.36 41.44 -14.17
CA PRO A 917 -14.15 41.69 -12.75
C PRO A 917 -14.91 40.67 -11.89
N THR A 918 -14.36 40.29 -10.74
CA THR A 918 -15.00 39.38 -9.76
C THR A 918 -16.23 39.97 -9.08
N GLN A 919 -16.58 41.23 -9.34
CA GLN A 919 -17.85 41.80 -8.91
C GLN A 919 -18.91 41.54 -9.97
N THR A 920 -19.91 40.71 -9.64
CA THR A 920 -21.19 40.67 -10.32
C THR A 920 -21.72 42.10 -10.45
N ASN A 921 -22.27 42.46 -11.61
CA ASN A 921 -22.91 43.77 -11.79
C ASN A 921 -23.82 44.08 -10.59
N THR A 922 -23.49 45.12 -9.84
CA THR A 922 -24.27 45.60 -8.68
C THR A 922 -25.38 46.56 -9.10
N GLY A 923 -25.60 46.74 -10.41
CA GLY A 923 -26.74 47.47 -10.95
C GLY A 923 -27.96 46.56 -11.01
N ASP A 924 -29.15 47.16 -10.90
CA ASP A 924 -30.41 46.47 -11.18
C ASP A 924 -30.27 45.74 -12.53
N ASN A 925 -30.34 44.41 -12.53
CA ASN A 925 -30.02 43.57 -13.70
C ASN A 925 -31.20 43.54 -14.70
N SER A 926 -31.96 44.64 -14.68
CA SER A 926 -33.25 44.81 -15.33
C SER A 926 -33.12 45.56 -16.64
N LEU A 927 -33.73 45.03 -17.69
CA LEU A 927 -33.88 45.75 -18.95
C LEU A 927 -34.86 46.92 -18.77
N THR A 928 -34.38 48.14 -18.96
CA THR A 928 -35.24 49.34 -18.97
C THR A 928 -35.23 50.01 -20.34
N ALA A 929 -36.38 50.58 -20.72
CA ALA A 929 -36.49 51.29 -21.98
C ALA A 929 -35.86 52.69 -21.93
N SER A 930 -35.41 53.18 -23.10
CA SER A 930 -35.11 54.59 -23.38
C SER A 930 -33.91 55.24 -22.66
N THR A 931 -33.27 54.55 -21.71
CA THR A 931 -32.06 55.05 -21.03
C THR A 931 -30.90 54.06 -21.18
N PRO A 932 -29.64 54.53 -21.35
CA PRO A 932 -28.48 53.65 -21.36
C PRO A 932 -28.32 52.95 -20.02
N ILE A 933 -28.22 51.61 -20.04
CA ILE A 933 -27.95 50.79 -18.87
C ILE A 933 -26.75 49.89 -19.11
N THR A 934 -26.01 49.53 -18.05
CA THR A 934 -24.82 48.69 -18.14
C THR A 934 -25.15 47.31 -18.70
N ALA A 935 -24.81 47.09 -19.97
CA ALA A 935 -24.99 45.83 -20.68
C ALA A 935 -23.81 44.88 -20.47
N LEU A 936 -22.60 45.41 -20.32
CA LEU A 936 -21.39 44.62 -20.07
C LEU A 936 -20.42 45.38 -19.18
N ARG A 937 -19.88 44.71 -18.15
CA ARG A 937 -18.70 45.19 -17.42
C ARG A 937 -17.49 44.34 -17.82
N PHE A 938 -16.39 44.97 -18.20
CA PHE A 938 -15.16 44.27 -18.59
C PHE A 938 -13.91 44.98 -18.06
N ARG A 939 -12.84 44.22 -17.88
CA ARG A 939 -11.54 44.70 -17.40
C ARG A 939 -10.52 44.70 -18.52
N VAL A 940 -9.74 45.77 -18.63
CA VAL A 940 -8.51 45.83 -19.42
C VAL A 940 -7.33 45.98 -18.48
N ALA A 941 -6.39 45.03 -18.51
CA ALA A 941 -5.18 45.03 -17.69
C ALA A 941 -3.93 45.12 -18.56
N ALA A 942 -2.90 45.81 -18.07
CA ALA A 942 -1.57 45.86 -18.68
C ALA A 942 -0.61 44.88 -18.00
N ASP A 943 0.21 44.20 -18.79
CA ASP A 943 1.33 43.41 -18.26
C ASP A 943 2.31 44.30 -17.48
N SER A 944 3.06 43.69 -16.56
CA SER A 944 4.11 44.36 -15.79
C SER A 944 5.22 44.99 -16.63
N ALA A 945 5.43 44.51 -17.86
CA ALA A 945 6.48 45.01 -18.75
C ALA A 945 6.28 46.45 -19.24
N GLY A 946 5.05 46.98 -19.22
CA GLY A 946 4.82 48.34 -19.71
C GLY A 946 3.36 48.74 -19.80
N ASN A 947 3.13 50.03 -20.01
CA ASN A 947 1.80 50.59 -20.26
C ASN A 947 1.23 50.08 -21.59
N ILE A 948 -0.08 49.90 -21.66
CA ILE A 948 -0.78 49.69 -22.93
C ILE A 948 -1.74 50.85 -23.19
N SER A 949 -2.04 51.10 -24.46
CA SER A 949 -3.15 51.95 -24.88
C SER A 949 -4.16 51.13 -25.67
N TRP A 950 -5.44 51.50 -25.63
CA TRP A 950 -6.44 50.97 -26.54
C TRP A 950 -7.37 52.08 -27.04
N LYS A 951 -7.96 51.91 -28.24
CA LYS A 951 -8.76 52.97 -28.86
C LYS A 951 -10.04 52.48 -29.54
N LYS A 952 -10.13 51.20 -29.91
CA LYS A 952 -11.31 50.62 -30.57
C LYS A 952 -11.67 49.29 -29.95
N ALA A 953 -12.97 49.02 -29.77
CA ALA A 953 -13.50 47.75 -29.30
C ALA A 953 -14.87 47.45 -29.92
N VAL A 954 -15.14 46.17 -30.20
CA VAL A 954 -16.42 45.66 -30.72
C VAL A 954 -16.99 44.62 -29.78
N PHE A 955 -18.31 44.66 -29.67
CA PHE A 955 -19.12 43.83 -28.80
C PHE A 955 -20.19 43.13 -29.62
N GLN A 956 -20.42 41.85 -29.38
CA GLN A 956 -21.56 41.12 -29.90
C GLN A 956 -22.71 41.23 -28.89
N VAL A 957 -23.93 41.47 -29.38
CA VAL A 957 -25.13 41.53 -28.56
C VAL A 957 -26.22 40.66 -29.14
N ALA A 958 -26.71 39.72 -28.34
CA ALA A 958 -27.83 38.84 -28.66
C ALA A 958 -29.07 39.31 -27.89
N MET A 959 -30.18 39.47 -28.61
CA MET A 959 -31.43 39.98 -28.07
C MET A 959 -32.52 38.91 -28.09
N ALA A 960 -33.34 38.84 -27.04
CA ALA A 960 -34.56 38.05 -27.00
C ALA A 960 -35.72 38.90 -26.47
N ASN A 961 -36.84 38.95 -27.21
CA ASN A 961 -38.06 39.68 -26.86
C ASN A 961 -37.84 41.14 -26.37
N ALA A 962 -36.79 41.78 -26.87
CA ALA A 962 -36.41 43.18 -26.68
C ALA A 962 -35.60 43.63 -27.90
N THR A 963 -35.51 44.93 -28.12
CA THR A 963 -34.73 45.53 -29.21
C THR A 963 -33.63 46.41 -28.62
N MET A 964 -32.39 46.27 -29.09
CA MET A 964 -31.38 47.30 -28.87
C MET A 964 -31.63 48.45 -29.86
N SER A 965 -31.67 49.68 -29.35
CA SER A 965 -31.75 50.88 -30.16
C SER A 965 -30.54 51.02 -31.09
N ALA A 966 -30.72 51.68 -32.24
CA ALA A 966 -29.60 52.01 -33.13
C ALA A 966 -28.54 52.79 -32.35
N ALA A 967 -27.28 52.32 -32.40
CA ALA A 967 -26.21 52.87 -31.59
C ALA A 967 -25.72 54.21 -32.15
N SER A 968 -25.41 55.14 -31.26
CA SER A 968 -24.85 56.47 -31.56
C SER A 968 -24.05 56.97 -30.35
N ALA A 969 -23.21 57.98 -30.54
CA ALA A 969 -22.49 58.62 -29.43
C ALA A 969 -23.41 59.27 -28.37
N ALA A 970 -24.70 59.47 -28.67
CA ALA A 970 -25.67 60.04 -27.74
C ALA A 970 -26.33 59.00 -26.81
N ASN A 971 -26.36 57.72 -27.20
CA ASN A 971 -27.11 56.67 -26.48
C ASN A 971 -26.28 55.41 -26.16
N VAL A 972 -25.00 55.40 -26.53
CA VAL A 972 -24.00 54.44 -26.04
C VAL A 972 -23.03 55.18 -25.14
N VAL A 973 -22.80 54.64 -23.94
CA VAL A 973 -21.86 55.21 -22.97
C VAL A 973 -20.83 54.15 -22.62
N LEU A 974 -19.55 54.52 -22.65
CA LEU A 974 -18.49 53.71 -22.08
C LEU A 974 -17.93 54.45 -20.86
N LYS A 975 -18.12 53.87 -19.67
CA LYS A 975 -17.77 54.50 -18.41
C LYS A 975 -16.58 53.80 -17.76
N ASP A 976 -15.54 54.54 -17.42
CA ASP A 976 -14.48 54.05 -16.54
C ASP A 976 -15.03 53.98 -15.12
N VAL A 977 -15.12 52.76 -14.59
CA VAL A 977 -15.69 52.47 -13.28
C VAL A 977 -14.84 53.06 -12.16
N SER A 978 -13.52 53.13 -12.35
CA SER A 978 -12.58 53.59 -11.33
C SER A 978 -12.69 55.10 -11.10
N THR A 979 -12.89 55.87 -12.17
CA THR A 979 -13.02 57.33 -12.12
C THR A 979 -14.46 57.81 -12.12
N GLY A 980 -15.41 56.93 -12.45
CA GLY A 980 -16.82 57.27 -12.62
C GLY A 980 -17.11 58.15 -13.85
N SER A 981 -16.11 58.40 -14.70
CA SER A 981 -16.20 59.29 -15.85
C SER A 981 -16.52 58.53 -17.13
N SER A 982 -17.31 59.13 -18.02
CA SER A 982 -17.56 58.59 -19.36
C SER A 982 -16.42 58.95 -20.31
N LEU A 983 -15.96 57.98 -21.10
CA LEU A 983 -14.99 58.20 -22.16
C LEU A 983 -15.68 58.83 -23.39
N THR A 984 -14.96 59.72 -24.08
CA THR A 984 -15.47 60.40 -25.28
C THR A 984 -15.33 59.52 -26.52
N LEU A 985 -16.44 59.16 -27.15
CA LEU A 985 -16.49 58.31 -28.35
C LEU A 985 -16.42 59.18 -29.62
N SER A 986 -15.54 58.83 -30.57
CA SER A 986 -15.46 59.48 -31.89
C SER A 986 -16.48 58.92 -32.88
N THR A 987 -16.66 57.60 -32.88
CA THR A 987 -17.62 56.90 -33.73
C THR A 987 -18.27 55.75 -32.95
N VAL A 988 -19.51 55.46 -33.32
CA VAL A 988 -20.28 54.33 -32.79
C VAL A 988 -21.06 53.71 -33.95
N TYR A 989 -20.95 52.39 -34.12
CA TYR A 989 -21.68 51.63 -35.13
C TYR A 989 -22.50 50.52 -34.48
N SER A 990 -23.59 50.15 -35.13
CA SER A 990 -24.34 48.93 -34.81
C SER A 990 -24.94 48.29 -36.06
N GLY A 991 -24.94 46.95 -36.10
CA GLY A 991 -25.46 46.21 -37.24
C GLY A 991 -25.52 44.70 -37.02
N SER A 992 -26.01 43.97 -38.02
CA SER A 992 -26.09 42.51 -37.99
C SER A 992 -24.75 41.81 -38.27
N THR A 993 -23.74 42.55 -38.73
CA THR A 993 -22.39 42.04 -39.00
C THR A 993 -21.35 42.82 -38.22
N SER A 994 -20.22 42.17 -37.92
CA SER A 994 -19.05 42.79 -37.27
C SER A 994 -18.21 43.68 -38.18
N THR A 995 -18.69 43.91 -39.41
CA THR A 995 -18.11 44.79 -40.43
C THR A 995 -19.02 45.98 -40.74
N ALA A 996 -20.14 46.14 -40.02
CA ALA A 996 -21.12 47.17 -40.33
C ALA A 996 -20.52 48.58 -40.20
N ALA A 997 -20.91 49.44 -41.13
CA ALA A 997 -20.62 50.88 -41.15
C ALA A 997 -21.91 51.70 -41.00
N THR A 998 -22.86 51.16 -40.24
CA THR A 998 -24.22 51.67 -40.09
C THR A 998 -24.60 51.81 -38.62
N THR A 999 -25.76 52.42 -38.36
CA THR A 999 -26.38 52.52 -37.04
C THR A 999 -27.76 51.88 -37.10
N ALA A 1000 -27.83 50.55 -37.02
CA ALA A 1000 -29.06 49.78 -37.10
C ALA A 1000 -29.50 49.24 -35.74
N THR A 1001 -30.81 49.04 -35.55
CA THR A 1001 -31.35 48.34 -34.38
C THR A 1001 -31.03 46.85 -34.41
N ILE A 1002 -30.94 46.21 -33.24
CA ILE A 1002 -30.80 44.75 -33.11
C ILE A 1002 -32.08 44.23 -32.47
N THR A 1003 -32.93 43.58 -33.25
CA THR A 1003 -34.26 43.13 -32.81
C THR A 1003 -34.22 41.79 -32.10
N GLY A 1004 -35.24 41.52 -31.27
CA GLY A 1004 -35.38 40.26 -30.55
C GLY A 1004 -35.36 39.04 -31.47
N GLY A 1005 -34.63 38.00 -31.05
CA GLY A 1005 -34.38 36.78 -31.83
C GLY A 1005 -33.10 36.84 -32.68
N ASN A 1006 -32.42 37.99 -32.76
CA ASN A 1006 -31.21 38.17 -33.56
C ASN A 1006 -29.97 38.45 -32.70
N THR A 1007 -28.80 38.16 -33.29
CA THR A 1007 -27.50 38.60 -32.80
C THR A 1007 -26.98 39.71 -33.72
N GLY A 1008 -26.49 40.79 -33.13
CA GLY A 1008 -25.80 41.86 -33.86
C GLY A 1008 -24.55 42.29 -33.11
N TYR A 1009 -24.00 43.43 -33.51
CA TYR A 1009 -22.74 43.95 -33.01
C TYR A 1009 -22.85 45.45 -32.71
N VAL A 1010 -22.07 45.92 -31.74
CA VAL A 1010 -21.86 47.33 -31.41
C VAL A 1010 -20.37 47.61 -31.35
N GLY A 1011 -19.91 48.65 -32.02
CA GLY A 1011 -18.50 48.98 -32.18
C GLY A 1011 -18.31 50.43 -31.81
N LEU A 1012 -17.24 50.72 -31.08
CA LEU A 1012 -16.92 52.06 -30.62
C LEU A 1012 -15.45 52.37 -30.81
N GLU A 1013 -15.18 53.63 -31.13
CA GLU A 1013 -13.86 54.23 -31.19
C GLU A 1013 -13.79 55.39 -30.20
N LEU A 1014 -12.67 55.50 -29.49
CA LEU A 1014 -12.41 56.61 -28.58
C LEU A 1014 -11.78 57.80 -29.31
N THR A 1015 -12.18 59.02 -28.95
CA THR A 1015 -11.56 60.26 -29.48
C THR A 1015 -10.09 60.34 -29.10
N THR A 1016 -9.79 60.06 -27.83
CA THR A 1016 -8.43 59.92 -27.29
C THR A 1016 -8.23 58.47 -26.87
N HIS A 1017 -7.06 57.90 -27.14
CA HIS A 1017 -6.74 56.56 -26.67
C HIS A 1017 -6.80 56.50 -25.14
N GLU A 1018 -7.13 55.32 -24.63
CA GLU A 1018 -7.23 55.06 -23.21
C GLU A 1018 -6.00 54.29 -22.74
N GLN A 1019 -5.24 54.87 -21.81
CA GLN A 1019 -4.00 54.28 -21.30
C GLN A 1019 -4.25 53.50 -20.00
N ILE A 1020 -3.69 52.30 -19.92
CA ILE A 1020 -3.57 51.50 -18.70
C ILE A 1020 -2.10 51.43 -18.30
N SER A 1021 -1.79 51.82 -17.07
CA SER A 1021 -0.42 51.77 -16.56
C SER A 1021 0.07 50.32 -16.37
N SER A 1022 1.38 50.11 -16.50
CA SER A 1022 2.03 48.81 -16.20
C SER A 1022 1.54 48.20 -14.89
N ASN A 1023 1.32 46.88 -14.90
CA ASN A 1023 0.87 46.10 -13.74
C ASN A 1023 -0.42 46.64 -13.09
N SER A 1024 -1.29 47.29 -13.87
CA SER A 1024 -2.56 47.83 -13.41
C SER A 1024 -3.70 47.44 -14.35
N TYR A 1025 -4.92 47.75 -13.95
CA TYR A 1025 -6.12 47.50 -14.74
C TYR A 1025 -7.13 48.64 -14.58
N LYS A 1026 -8.04 48.76 -15.56
CA LYS A 1026 -9.26 49.56 -15.45
C LYS A 1026 -10.47 48.71 -15.82
N ASP A 1027 -11.57 48.96 -15.12
CA ASP A 1027 -12.86 48.33 -15.37
C ASP A 1027 -13.76 49.32 -16.11
N TYR A 1028 -14.50 48.83 -17.09
CA TYR A 1028 -15.37 49.63 -17.95
C TYR A 1028 -16.79 49.07 -17.96
N ASP A 1029 -17.77 49.97 -17.88
CA ASP A 1029 -19.18 49.68 -18.15
C ASP A 1029 -19.53 50.12 -19.58
N LEU A 1030 -19.86 49.16 -20.44
CA LEU A 1030 -20.57 49.41 -21.68
C LEU A 1030 -22.06 49.56 -21.37
N GLN A 1031 -22.61 50.74 -21.61
CA GLN A 1031 -24.03 51.01 -21.44
C GLN A 1031 -24.73 51.16 -22.79
N LEU A 1032 -25.85 50.45 -22.95
CA LEU A 1032 -26.63 50.36 -24.18
C LEU A 1032 -28.09 50.73 -23.90
N THR A 1033 -28.78 51.24 -24.92
CA THR A 1033 -30.19 51.67 -24.83
C THR A 1033 -31.11 50.64 -25.50
N PHE A 1034 -32.21 50.30 -24.83
CA PHE A 1034 -33.16 49.28 -25.29
C PHE A 1034 -34.57 49.84 -25.50
N SER A 1035 -35.35 49.16 -26.34
CA SER A 1035 -36.76 49.42 -26.66
C SER A 1035 -37.52 48.10 -26.83
N ASP A 1036 -38.85 48.18 -27.02
CA ASP A 1036 -39.72 47.03 -27.33
C ASP A 1036 -39.56 45.84 -26.37
N ILE A 1037 -39.36 46.13 -25.08
CA ILE A 1037 -39.12 45.13 -24.05
C ILE A 1037 -40.45 44.46 -23.68
N SER A 1038 -40.52 43.13 -23.80
CA SER A 1038 -41.70 42.35 -23.43
C SER A 1038 -42.13 42.63 -21.98
N THR A 1039 -43.41 42.90 -21.76
CA THR A 1039 -43.99 43.09 -20.42
C THR A 1039 -44.18 41.79 -19.63
N THR A 1040 -43.83 40.65 -20.22
CA THR A 1040 -43.83 39.36 -19.50
C THR A 1040 -42.52 39.22 -18.74
N ASN A 1041 -42.60 39.02 -17.42
CA ASN A 1041 -41.43 38.84 -16.55
C ASN A 1041 -40.48 37.75 -17.09
N ASP A 1042 -39.17 38.03 -17.07
CA ASP A 1042 -38.08 37.15 -17.52
C ASP A 1042 -38.14 36.72 -18.99
N ALA A 1043 -39.08 37.23 -19.79
CA ALA A 1043 -39.22 36.84 -21.19
C ALA A 1043 -38.26 37.60 -22.11
N ALA A 1044 -37.84 38.81 -21.73
CA ALA A 1044 -36.90 39.63 -22.48
C ALA A 1044 -35.48 39.50 -21.92
N SER A 1045 -34.48 39.41 -22.80
CA SER A 1045 -33.06 39.43 -22.39
C SER A 1045 -32.14 40.07 -23.41
N ALA A 1046 -31.03 40.60 -22.92
CA ALA A 1046 -29.91 41.04 -23.73
C ALA A 1046 -28.63 40.38 -23.18
N VAL A 1047 -27.87 39.76 -24.07
CA VAL A 1047 -26.58 39.16 -23.74
C VAL A 1047 -25.50 39.89 -24.53
N ALA A 1048 -24.65 40.64 -23.84
CA ALA A 1048 -23.53 41.36 -24.45
C ALA A 1048 -22.23 40.64 -24.13
N LYS A 1049 -21.35 40.55 -25.13
CA LYS A 1049 -19.99 40.04 -24.97
C LYS A 1049 -19.00 40.79 -25.83
N LEU A 1050 -17.74 40.86 -25.40
CA LEU A 1050 -16.69 41.41 -26.25
C LEU A 1050 -16.47 40.48 -27.47
N TYR A 1051 -16.05 41.01 -28.61
CA TYR A 1051 -16.01 40.25 -29.86
C TYR A 1051 -14.67 40.41 -30.57
N ARG A 1052 -14.17 39.29 -31.12
CA ARG A 1052 -12.94 39.22 -31.90
C ARG A 1052 -13.20 38.50 -33.22
N GLU A 1053 -12.74 39.08 -34.33
CA GLU A 1053 -12.88 38.49 -35.67
C GLU A 1053 -11.53 38.15 -36.33
N GLU A 1054 -10.43 38.75 -35.87
CA GLU A 1054 -9.16 38.65 -36.58
C GLU A 1054 -8.59 37.23 -36.50
N THR A 1055 -8.17 36.72 -37.64
CA THR A 1055 -7.44 35.44 -37.78
C THR A 1055 -6.00 35.64 -38.23
N THR A 1056 -5.63 36.87 -38.59
CA THR A 1056 -4.30 37.24 -39.07
C THR A 1056 -3.78 38.45 -38.30
N ILE A 1057 -2.47 38.48 -38.09
CA ILE A 1057 -1.79 39.62 -37.46
C ILE A 1057 -1.80 40.82 -38.40
N ALA A 1058 -1.98 42.00 -37.82
CA ALA A 1058 -1.62 43.25 -38.45
C ALA A 1058 -0.31 43.71 -37.81
N ASN A 1059 0.75 43.88 -38.61
CA ASN A 1059 2.05 44.33 -38.13
C ASN A 1059 1.93 45.67 -37.40
N ALA A 1060 2.75 45.87 -36.36
CA ALA A 1060 2.70 47.10 -35.59
C ALA A 1060 2.93 48.32 -36.50
N THR A 1061 2.01 49.27 -36.48
CA THR A 1061 2.05 50.47 -37.31
C THR A 1061 1.25 51.60 -36.66
N TRP A 1062 1.04 52.73 -37.35
CA TRP A 1062 0.18 53.80 -36.85
C TRP A 1062 -1.29 53.38 -36.84
N TYR A 1063 -2.08 53.99 -35.97
CA TYR A 1063 -3.48 53.61 -35.75
C TYR A 1063 -4.28 53.48 -37.05
N ALA A 1064 -4.16 54.47 -37.95
CA ALA A 1064 -4.88 54.45 -39.23
C ALA A 1064 -4.46 53.32 -40.18
N GLY A 1065 -3.24 52.77 -40.04
CA GLY A 1065 -2.80 51.60 -40.79
C GLY A 1065 -3.48 50.32 -40.30
N ILE A 1066 -3.77 50.24 -39.01
CA ILE A 1066 -4.53 49.12 -38.41
C ILE A 1066 -6.04 49.27 -38.65
N ALA A 1067 -6.59 50.48 -38.44
CA ALA A 1067 -8.00 50.79 -38.60
C ALA A 1067 -8.44 50.92 -40.07
N GLY A 1068 -7.49 51.07 -41.01
CA GLY A 1068 -7.75 51.34 -42.42
C GLY A 1068 -8.07 52.81 -42.74
N ALA A 1069 -8.29 53.67 -41.74
CA ALA A 1069 -8.57 55.09 -41.88
C ALA A 1069 -8.20 55.89 -40.60
N ALA A 1070 -8.09 57.21 -40.70
CA ALA A 1070 -7.73 58.08 -39.56
C ALA A 1070 -8.82 58.17 -38.47
N VAL A 1071 -10.07 57.97 -38.90
CA VAL A 1071 -11.26 57.81 -38.06
C VAL A 1071 -11.89 56.51 -38.50
N ASP A 1072 -12.45 55.76 -37.56
CA ASP A 1072 -13.05 54.49 -37.86
C ASP A 1072 -14.18 54.61 -38.89
N THR A 1073 -14.24 53.66 -39.83
CA THR A 1073 -15.21 53.67 -40.93
C THR A 1073 -16.13 52.45 -40.92
N ASN A 1074 -15.83 51.45 -40.09
CA ASN A 1074 -16.58 50.21 -39.95
C ASN A 1074 -16.21 49.53 -38.62
N MET A 1075 -16.68 48.32 -38.34
CA MET A 1075 -16.37 47.62 -37.09
C MET A 1075 -15.13 46.71 -37.16
N THR A 1076 -14.29 46.82 -38.20
CA THR A 1076 -13.06 46.03 -38.34
C THR A 1076 -11.80 46.90 -38.27
N PRO A 1077 -10.69 46.42 -37.66
CA PRO A 1077 -10.64 45.30 -36.72
C PRO A 1077 -11.46 45.58 -35.44
N SER A 1078 -11.89 44.50 -34.81
CA SER A 1078 -12.73 44.43 -33.62
C SER A 1078 -12.06 44.95 -32.35
N PHE A 1079 -10.73 44.95 -32.28
CA PHE A 1079 -9.99 45.61 -31.20
C PHE A 1079 -8.66 46.16 -31.69
N ILE A 1080 -8.35 47.39 -31.28
CA ILE A 1080 -7.11 48.08 -31.61
C ILE A 1080 -6.45 48.58 -30.34
N TRP A 1081 -5.21 48.16 -30.15
CA TRP A 1081 -4.40 48.47 -28.98
C TRP A 1081 -2.98 48.81 -29.37
N SER A 1082 -2.20 49.33 -28.43
CA SER A 1082 -0.80 49.65 -28.59
C SER A 1082 -0.01 49.22 -27.36
N ASP A 1083 1.19 48.72 -27.60
CA ASP A 1083 2.15 48.34 -26.57
C ASP A 1083 3.04 49.51 -26.09
N GLN A 1084 2.80 50.72 -26.61
CA GLN A 1084 3.60 51.91 -26.34
C GLN A 1084 5.11 51.67 -26.52
N SER A 1085 5.50 50.93 -27.57
CA SER A 1085 6.89 50.58 -27.85
C SER A 1085 7.76 51.77 -28.23
N VAL A 1086 7.19 52.82 -28.82
CA VAL A 1086 7.92 54.05 -29.17
C VAL A 1086 8.06 55.02 -27.98
N THR A 1087 9.04 55.92 -28.06
CA THR A 1087 9.39 56.85 -26.97
C THR A 1087 8.33 57.93 -26.68
N THR A 1088 7.52 58.31 -27.68
CA THR A 1088 6.41 59.25 -27.53
C THR A 1088 5.18 58.68 -28.22
N HIS A 1089 4.26 58.09 -27.46
CA HIS A 1089 3.07 57.41 -27.99
C HIS A 1089 1.97 58.37 -28.48
N SER A 1090 1.37 58.09 -29.64
CA SER A 1090 0.21 58.80 -30.17
C SER A 1090 -0.55 57.94 -31.19
N SER A 1091 -1.64 58.42 -31.80
CA SER A 1091 -2.28 57.69 -32.91
C SER A 1091 -1.44 57.66 -34.20
N SER A 1092 -0.36 58.45 -34.29
CA SER A 1092 0.53 58.49 -35.46
C SER A 1092 1.81 57.68 -35.30
N THR A 1093 1.97 56.95 -34.18
CA THR A 1093 3.19 56.20 -33.88
C THR A 1093 3.08 54.74 -34.29
N ALA A 1094 4.19 54.12 -34.69
CA ALA A 1094 4.21 52.77 -35.23
C ALA A 1094 4.21 51.68 -34.15
N ASP A 1095 3.22 51.71 -33.26
CA ASP A 1095 3.11 50.83 -32.10
C ASP A 1095 1.67 50.30 -31.87
N TRP A 1096 0.80 50.41 -32.87
CA TRP A 1096 -0.58 49.90 -32.82
C TRP A 1096 -0.71 48.54 -33.49
N ALA A 1097 -1.54 47.67 -32.91
CA ALA A 1097 -1.80 46.31 -33.35
C ALA A 1097 -3.29 45.96 -33.25
N ASN A 1098 -3.69 44.90 -33.95
CA ASN A 1098 -5.03 44.32 -33.85
C ASN A 1098 -5.14 43.31 -32.68
N GLY A 1099 -6.36 42.89 -32.37
CA GLY A 1099 -6.66 41.99 -31.25
C GLY A 1099 -6.37 40.50 -31.46
N VAL A 1100 -5.71 40.08 -32.57
CA VAL A 1100 -5.69 38.66 -33.00
C VAL A 1100 -5.19 37.68 -31.93
N PHE A 1101 -4.17 38.01 -31.15
CA PHE A 1101 -3.58 37.12 -30.14
C PHE A 1101 -3.81 37.58 -28.70
N VAL A 1102 -4.74 38.53 -28.50
CA VAL A 1102 -5.24 38.83 -27.16
C VAL A 1102 -6.17 37.66 -26.80
N LYS A 1103 -5.72 36.80 -25.85
CA LYS A 1103 -6.17 35.39 -25.68
C LYS A 1103 -7.70 35.18 -25.81
N PRO A 1104 -8.16 34.01 -26.31
CA PRO A 1104 -9.59 33.74 -26.57
C PRO A 1104 -10.53 33.73 -25.35
N GLY A 1105 -10.03 33.56 -24.12
CA GLY A 1105 -10.82 33.80 -22.90
C GLY A 1105 -11.10 35.27 -22.59
N SER A 1106 -10.50 36.18 -23.37
CA SER A 1106 -10.48 37.61 -23.07
C SER A 1106 -11.46 38.40 -23.94
N PHE A 1107 -11.70 37.97 -25.19
CA PHE A 1107 -12.68 38.62 -26.08
C PHE A 1107 -14.04 37.93 -26.01
N THR A 1108 -14.15 36.65 -26.32
CA THR A 1108 -15.47 36.01 -26.56
C THR A 1108 -16.20 35.52 -25.30
N ASP A 1109 -15.52 35.42 -24.16
CA ASP A 1109 -16.05 34.80 -22.94
C ASP A 1109 -16.51 35.81 -21.86
N VAL A 1110 -16.28 37.10 -22.11
CA VAL A 1110 -16.72 38.19 -21.23
C VAL A 1110 -18.19 38.44 -21.49
N VAL A 1111 -19.08 37.72 -20.78
CA VAL A 1111 -20.54 37.75 -21.02
C VAL A 1111 -21.27 38.35 -19.82
N ASN A 1112 -22.24 39.22 -20.08
CA ASN A 1112 -23.22 39.66 -19.09
C ASN A 1112 -24.63 39.58 -19.67
N SER A 1113 -25.61 39.20 -18.82
CA SER A 1113 -27.01 39.04 -19.22
C SER A 1113 -27.92 39.96 -18.40
N LEU A 1114 -28.76 40.72 -19.08
CA LEU A 1114 -29.86 41.49 -18.50
C LEU A 1114 -31.20 40.80 -18.78
N ARG A 1115 -32.17 40.90 -17.88
CA ARG A 1115 -33.54 40.36 -18.05
C ARG A 1115 -34.57 41.42 -17.67
N ASN A 1116 -35.77 41.41 -18.25
CA ASN A 1116 -36.84 42.33 -17.82
C ASN A 1116 -37.64 41.76 -16.63
#